data_AF-A0A094DFU3-F1
#
_entry.id   AF-A0A094DFU3-F1
#
_cell.length_a   1.000
_cell.length_b   1.000
_cell.length_c   1.000
_cell.angle_alpha   90.00
_cell.angle_beta   90.00
_cell.angle_gamma   90.00
#
_symmetry.space_group_name_H-M   'P 1'
#
loop_
_entity.id
_entity.type
_entity.pdbx_description
1 polymer ?
#
loop_
_entity_poly.entity_id
_entity_poly.type
_entity_poly.pdbx_seq_one_letter_code
_entity_poly.pdbx_strand_id
1 'polypeptide(L)'
;MKAIYAVPATVLVAYRAYSHKSLTPAGIVVAVLTAIAHAVHPWNLPFVLLVVFFLAGTRVTKVKKEAKEKLTIQATGGAGGEGPRTHIQVLANSLVATVLALVHAYTLSLKPEVCYGWGRTLQDVIPIGIIANYAAVAADTFSSELGILSTHDPRLITSPTLRRVPRGTNGGVTLWGLFAGLLGSFIVVFTALFFTPFCPVQQGPYGGTLSSLQGGAGWGWEEKKYLAIYLTIWGALGSVLDSVLGGLFQQSVKDTRTGRIVEGEGGKKVLISKAVPKIKKTAEVRAAAFGHEGKKSVPSPAEIDDSHGPTRVAESGWAILDNNEVNFLMAVNMSLGAMLIAAQCSIDYISILKTLLPRERNMTTPPVDVLIVGAGPTGLAMGLELALHKVPFRIIDKSQVPSDKSRALVVQPRTLELLRRHRITEDISQRSTDVRGARIFVNKSQVAEVDISDIGLERTAFTRPEIISQAETEAIMALKLTSGYGVNIERGVEVEQMDQDATGVSLRWDMVGSGEAQEWKVFMSSTGFMILFPFKDGSVRVVGTLAIDPNENDAEGIDPTLEDFQELFNKMAPGTGELYDPSWIAKFRLHHRGVNNYRNGRLFVAGDAAHIHSPAGGQGMNTGIHDAINLGWKLARVLSGRKRAEEVSEKLLDSYNEERRPVGQKLLKGTDRMFGYMASTNYLWLLFRNFLATWVLPWVMSSRELRAKAFWFISELGIRYRKSPIVSTAIGFTGSMRGGDRAADGKCETPAGGDEFLLDMCRGDCFHLILFAGRGAQMATPADLKSIITRFTKPLATRDVGEIEIHRVYSSKADDESGILDPEGELHKVYGFNEPGYVLVRPDTYIAHIGLQSAMDGLLEWLEENY
;
A
#
# COMPACT_ATOMS: atom_id res chain seq x y z
N MET A 1 6.83 -12.26 25.96
CA MET A 1 6.80 -13.62 26.57
C MET A 1 5.99 -13.57 27.86
N LYS A 2 5.17 -14.58 28.20
CA LYS A 2 4.46 -14.57 29.49
C LYS A 2 5.47 -14.54 30.65
N ALA A 3 5.25 -13.68 31.64
CA ALA A 3 6.17 -13.47 32.77
C ALA A 3 6.53 -14.79 33.49
N ILE A 4 5.60 -15.74 33.53
CA ILE A 4 5.78 -17.08 34.11
C ILE A 4 6.93 -17.88 33.50
N TYR A 5 7.29 -17.64 32.23
CA TYR A 5 8.43 -18.29 31.56
C TYR A 5 9.68 -17.41 31.57
N ALA A 6 9.52 -16.11 31.37
CA ALA A 6 10.64 -15.18 31.25
C ALA A 6 11.39 -14.99 32.58
N VAL A 7 10.68 -14.92 33.71
CA VAL A 7 11.31 -14.70 35.03
C VAL A 7 12.18 -15.89 35.43
N PRO A 8 11.69 -17.16 35.42
CA PRO A 8 12.56 -18.32 35.72
C PRO A 8 13.73 -18.45 34.74
N ALA A 9 13.51 -18.22 33.45
CA ALA A 9 14.58 -18.29 32.44
C ALA A 9 15.66 -17.24 32.68
N THR A 10 15.28 -16.00 33.01
CA THR A 10 16.22 -14.91 33.32
C THR A 10 17.04 -15.24 34.58
N VAL A 11 16.38 -15.75 35.62
CA VAL A 11 17.06 -16.19 36.86
C VAL A 11 18.04 -17.33 36.57
N LEU A 12 17.65 -18.31 35.76
CA LEU A 12 18.52 -19.44 35.40
C LEU A 12 19.75 -18.99 34.59
N VAL A 13 19.57 -18.08 33.63
CA VAL A 13 20.67 -17.53 32.82
C VAL A 13 21.61 -16.67 33.69
N ALA A 14 21.07 -15.84 34.59
CA ALA A 14 21.85 -15.05 35.54
C ALA A 14 22.63 -15.94 36.52
N TYR A 15 21.99 -16.97 37.08
CA TYR A 15 22.63 -17.96 37.94
C TYR A 15 23.74 -18.72 37.21
N ARG A 16 23.50 -19.11 35.95
CA ARG A 16 24.52 -19.73 35.10
C ARG A 16 25.71 -18.80 34.86
N ALA A 17 25.46 -17.52 34.56
CA ALA A 17 26.50 -16.53 34.34
C ALA A 17 27.37 -16.32 35.59
N TYR A 18 26.72 -16.28 36.76
CA TYR A 18 27.37 -16.19 38.07
C TYR A 18 28.19 -17.45 38.39
N SER A 19 27.57 -18.63 38.36
CA SER A 19 28.20 -19.91 38.72
C SER A 19 29.40 -20.26 37.85
N HIS A 20 29.36 -19.90 36.56
CA HIS A 20 30.47 -20.12 35.63
C HIS A 20 31.38 -18.91 35.42
N LYS A 21 31.25 -17.84 36.23
CA LYS A 21 32.04 -16.60 36.13
C LYS A 21 32.17 -16.08 34.69
N SER A 22 31.09 -16.20 33.91
CA SER A 22 31.09 -15.82 32.48
C SER A 22 30.89 -14.33 32.28
N LEU A 23 30.32 -13.65 33.27
CA LEU A 23 30.11 -12.19 33.33
C LEU A 23 30.66 -11.64 34.65
N THR A 24 31.08 -10.39 34.63
CA THR A 24 31.37 -9.62 35.86
C THR A 24 30.08 -9.35 36.64
N PRO A 25 30.12 -9.04 37.95
CA PRO A 25 28.92 -8.69 38.72
C PRO A 25 28.09 -7.56 38.08
N ALA A 26 28.76 -6.49 37.63
CA ALA A 26 28.12 -5.42 36.87
C ALA A 26 27.54 -5.90 35.53
N GLY A 27 28.26 -6.80 34.84
CA GLY A 27 27.78 -7.45 33.61
C GLY A 27 26.51 -8.28 33.81
N ILE A 28 26.38 -8.98 34.95
CA ILE A 28 25.18 -9.74 35.30
C ILE A 28 23.98 -8.81 35.48
N VAL A 29 24.16 -7.69 36.21
CA VAL A 29 23.08 -6.71 36.42
C VAL A 29 22.57 -6.17 35.08
N VAL A 30 23.48 -5.74 34.20
CA VAL A 30 23.11 -5.22 32.87
C VAL A 30 22.49 -6.30 31.99
N ALA A 31 22.98 -7.54 32.04
CA ALA A 31 22.37 -8.66 31.32
C ALA A 31 20.94 -8.97 31.79
N VAL A 32 20.67 -8.87 33.11
CA VAL A 32 19.32 -9.04 33.66
C VAL A 32 18.39 -7.92 33.20
N LEU A 33 18.83 -6.66 33.24
CA LEU A 33 18.04 -5.53 32.73
C LEU A 33 17.73 -5.68 31.23
N THR A 34 18.72 -6.10 30.44
CA THR A 34 18.56 -6.38 29.01
C THR A 34 17.54 -7.50 28.79
N ALA A 35 17.62 -8.59 29.57
CA ALA A 35 16.70 -9.71 29.49
C ALA A 35 15.26 -9.31 29.84
N ILE A 36 15.07 -8.45 30.85
CA ILE A 36 13.75 -7.90 31.21
C ILE A 36 13.18 -7.09 30.04
N ALA A 37 13.96 -6.17 29.46
CA ALA A 37 13.53 -5.36 28.32
C ALA A 37 13.09 -6.24 27.12
N HIS A 38 13.81 -7.31 26.83
CA HIS A 38 13.44 -8.25 25.78
C HIS A 38 12.24 -9.14 26.14
N ALA A 39 12.04 -9.45 27.43
CA ALA A 39 10.93 -10.27 27.91
C ALA A 39 9.57 -9.56 27.85
N VAL A 40 9.57 -8.24 28.05
CA VAL A 40 8.38 -7.36 27.94
C VAL A 40 7.78 -7.40 26.53
N HIS A 41 8.61 -7.68 25.52
CA HIS A 41 8.16 -7.77 24.14
C HIS A 41 7.03 -8.82 23.96
N PRO A 42 5.94 -8.50 23.23
CA PRO A 42 4.82 -9.44 23.03
C PRO A 42 5.25 -10.77 22.43
N TRP A 43 6.08 -10.75 21.38
CA TRP A 43 6.65 -11.96 20.78
C TRP A 43 7.83 -12.49 21.59
N ASN A 44 8.00 -13.81 21.62
CA ASN A 44 9.12 -14.47 22.32
C ASN A 44 10.47 -14.25 21.63
N LEU A 45 10.46 -13.81 20.37
CA LEU A 45 11.64 -13.69 19.50
C LEU A 45 12.82 -12.95 20.16
N PRO A 46 12.71 -11.68 20.62
CA PRO A 46 13.90 -10.96 21.09
C PRO A 46 14.56 -11.63 22.31
N PHE A 47 13.76 -12.13 23.24
CA PHE A 47 14.26 -12.81 24.43
C PHE A 47 14.98 -14.12 24.10
N VAL A 48 14.42 -14.92 23.19
CA VAL A 48 15.02 -16.19 22.78
C VAL A 48 16.34 -15.96 22.04
N LEU A 49 16.42 -14.97 21.14
CA LEU A 49 17.67 -14.66 20.44
C LEU A 49 18.78 -14.24 21.40
N LEU A 50 18.46 -13.42 22.41
CA LEU A 50 19.42 -13.04 23.47
C LEU A 50 19.96 -14.28 24.21
N VAL A 51 19.08 -15.20 24.62
CA VAL A 51 19.47 -16.42 25.33
C VAL A 51 20.31 -17.34 24.44
N VAL A 52 19.90 -17.53 23.18
CA VAL A 52 20.65 -18.36 22.22
C VAL A 52 22.03 -17.76 21.95
N PHE A 53 22.13 -16.45 21.72
CA PHE A 53 23.41 -15.76 21.56
C PHE A 53 24.32 -15.97 22.79
N PHE A 54 23.78 -15.77 24.00
CA PHE A 54 24.55 -15.96 25.23
C PHE A 54 25.04 -17.41 25.39
N LEU A 55 24.17 -18.41 25.19
CA LEU A 55 24.53 -19.82 25.35
C LEU A 55 25.47 -20.31 24.25
N ALA A 56 25.25 -19.89 23.00
CA ALA A 56 26.10 -20.24 21.86
C ALA A 56 27.50 -19.59 22.01
N GLY A 57 27.55 -18.30 22.30
CA GLY A 57 28.80 -17.57 22.53
C GLY A 57 29.60 -18.17 23.69
N THR A 58 28.97 -18.42 24.85
CA THR A 58 29.67 -19.02 26.01
C THR A 58 30.16 -20.44 25.76
N ARG A 59 29.51 -21.23 24.88
CA ARG A 59 30.03 -22.54 24.48
C ARG A 59 31.26 -22.40 23.60
N VAL A 60 31.22 -21.49 22.63
CA VAL A 60 32.32 -21.28 21.68
C VAL A 60 33.57 -20.73 22.38
N THR A 61 33.43 -19.76 23.31
CA THR A 61 34.55 -19.23 24.12
C THR A 61 35.26 -20.30 24.96
N LYS A 62 34.60 -21.44 25.25
CA LYS A 62 35.21 -22.55 26.00
C LYS A 62 35.97 -23.55 25.13
N VAL A 63 35.82 -23.49 23.81
CA VAL A 63 36.51 -24.41 22.90
C VAL A 63 38.01 -24.09 22.90
N LYS A 64 38.83 -25.00 23.47
CA LYS A 64 40.30 -24.91 23.53
C LYS A 64 40.83 -23.58 24.12
N LYS A 65 40.27 -23.16 25.26
CA LYS A 65 40.74 -21.97 26.01
C LYS A 65 42.27 -21.96 26.21
N GLU A 66 42.87 -23.09 26.58
CA GLU A 66 44.33 -23.27 26.75
C GLU A 66 45.17 -22.98 25.48
N ALA A 67 44.59 -23.10 24.29
CA ALA A 67 45.28 -22.78 23.04
C ALA A 67 45.31 -21.26 22.80
N LYS A 68 44.25 -20.54 23.16
CA LYS A 68 44.16 -19.06 23.04
C LYS A 68 45.16 -18.38 24.00
N GLU A 69 45.27 -18.90 25.22
CA GLU A 69 46.19 -18.37 26.24
C GLU A 69 47.69 -18.51 25.84
N LYS A 70 48.01 -19.47 24.97
CA LYS A 70 49.36 -19.66 24.43
C LYS A 70 49.68 -18.77 23.23
N LEU A 71 48.69 -18.13 22.60
CA LEU A 71 48.85 -17.40 21.33
C LEU A 71 48.90 -15.88 21.49
N THR A 72 48.36 -15.31 22.58
CA THR A 72 48.40 -13.86 22.88
C THR A 72 49.03 -13.59 24.26
N ILE A 73 49.37 -12.33 24.53
CA ILE A 73 49.96 -11.87 25.81
C ILE A 73 49.13 -10.72 26.35
N GLN A 74 48.79 -10.72 27.64
CA GLN A 74 48.12 -9.57 28.26
C GLN A 74 49.09 -8.41 28.48
N ALA A 75 48.61 -7.17 28.32
CA ALA A 75 49.41 -5.96 28.52
C ALA A 75 50.07 -5.86 29.91
N THR A 76 49.50 -6.52 30.93
CA THR A 76 49.94 -6.59 32.33
C THR A 76 50.96 -7.70 32.63
N GLY A 77 51.28 -8.59 31.68
CA GLY A 77 52.41 -9.55 31.81
C GLY A 77 52.05 -11.02 32.09
N GLY A 78 50.85 -11.50 31.71
CA GLY A 78 50.44 -12.91 31.83
C GLY A 78 50.16 -13.60 30.48
N ALA A 79 49.91 -14.92 30.52
CA ALA A 79 49.35 -15.67 29.38
C ALA A 79 48.02 -15.01 28.94
N GLY A 80 47.82 -14.87 27.62
CA GLY A 80 46.66 -14.19 27.04
C GLY A 80 45.32 -14.84 27.40
N GLY A 81 44.21 -14.20 27.07
CA GLY A 81 42.86 -14.75 27.31
C GLY A 81 41.89 -13.74 27.90
N GLU A 82 40.69 -13.65 27.33
CA GLU A 82 39.63 -12.75 27.81
C GLU A 82 39.08 -13.25 29.15
N GLY A 83 39.02 -12.34 30.12
CA GLY A 83 38.33 -12.55 31.40
C GLY A 83 36.80 -12.58 31.27
N PRO A 84 36.06 -12.58 32.39
CA PRO A 84 34.60 -12.49 32.37
C PRO A 84 34.12 -11.25 31.60
N ARG A 85 33.08 -11.39 30.77
CA ARG A 85 32.59 -10.28 29.96
C ARG A 85 32.07 -9.13 30.83
N THR A 86 32.36 -7.90 30.43
CA THR A 86 32.00 -6.69 31.20
C THR A 86 30.60 -6.19 30.84
N HIS A 87 30.06 -5.27 31.65
CA HIS A 87 28.78 -4.60 31.33
C HIS A 87 28.84 -3.82 30.01
N ILE A 88 30.00 -3.25 29.65
CA ILE A 88 30.22 -2.54 28.38
C ILE A 88 30.12 -3.52 27.20
N GLN A 89 30.73 -4.70 27.31
CA GLN A 89 30.62 -5.74 26.28
C GLN A 89 29.20 -6.28 26.12
N VAL A 90 28.45 -6.39 27.22
CA VAL A 90 27.02 -6.76 27.16
C VAL A 90 26.24 -5.69 26.38
N LEU A 91 26.44 -4.40 26.68
CA LEU A 91 25.77 -3.31 25.98
C LEU A 91 26.17 -3.23 24.50
N ALA A 92 27.45 -3.31 24.18
CA ALA A 92 27.94 -3.22 22.80
C ALA A 92 27.25 -4.23 21.86
N ASN A 93 26.97 -5.45 22.36
CA ASN A 93 26.36 -6.51 21.57
C ASN A 93 24.83 -6.50 21.56
N SER A 94 24.17 -5.86 22.52
CA SER A 94 22.72 -6.02 22.74
C SER A 94 21.92 -4.73 22.81
N LEU A 95 22.55 -3.56 22.97
CA LEU A 95 21.86 -2.29 23.16
C LEU A 95 20.97 -1.93 21.95
N VAL A 96 21.48 -2.10 20.72
CA VAL A 96 20.73 -1.82 19.49
C VAL A 96 19.49 -2.72 19.40
N ALA A 97 19.65 -4.03 19.57
CA ALA A 97 18.52 -4.96 19.62
C ALA A 97 17.54 -4.65 20.77
N THR A 98 18.03 -4.19 21.92
CA THR A 98 17.19 -3.79 23.06
C THR A 98 16.30 -2.61 22.70
N VAL A 99 16.89 -1.56 22.11
CA VAL A 99 16.15 -0.37 21.68
C VAL A 99 15.13 -0.74 20.62
N LEU A 100 15.52 -1.51 19.60
CA LEU A 100 14.61 -1.98 18.56
C LEU A 100 13.47 -2.85 19.11
N ALA A 101 13.75 -3.73 20.07
CA ALA A 101 12.73 -4.54 20.73
C ALA A 101 11.74 -3.66 21.51
N LEU A 102 12.20 -2.66 22.25
CA LEU A 102 11.30 -1.75 22.97
C LEU A 102 10.47 -0.89 22.01
N VAL A 103 11.06 -0.40 20.92
CA VAL A 103 10.33 0.33 19.87
C VAL A 103 9.27 -0.56 19.23
N HIS A 104 9.59 -1.81 18.89
CA HIS A 104 8.62 -2.74 18.31
C HIS A 104 7.51 -3.13 19.29
N ALA A 105 7.83 -3.29 20.58
CA ALA A 105 6.83 -3.53 21.61
C ALA A 105 5.87 -2.33 21.74
N TYR A 106 6.38 -1.11 21.60
CA TYR A 106 5.58 0.12 21.59
C TYR A 106 4.72 0.23 20.32
N THR A 107 5.24 -0.10 19.13
CA THR A 107 4.42 -0.09 17.91
C THR A 107 3.28 -1.11 17.99
N LEU A 108 3.56 -2.30 18.54
CA LEU A 108 2.54 -3.34 18.78
C LEU A 108 1.49 -2.95 19.82
N SER A 109 1.81 -2.07 20.78
CA SER A 109 0.81 -1.58 21.75
C SER A 109 -0.12 -0.53 21.14
N LEU A 110 0.36 0.25 20.17
CA LEU A 110 -0.45 1.21 19.41
C LEU A 110 -1.33 0.51 18.36
N LYS A 111 -0.80 -0.51 17.69
CA LYS A 111 -1.50 -1.30 16.67
C LYS A 111 -1.25 -2.79 16.91
N PRO A 112 -2.16 -3.47 17.64
CA PRO A 112 -2.00 -4.88 17.96
C PRO A 112 -1.97 -5.73 16.69
N GLU A 113 -0.84 -6.39 16.45
CA GLU A 113 -0.70 -7.39 15.40
C GLU A 113 -0.25 -8.72 16.00
N VAL A 114 -0.90 -9.81 15.56
CA VAL A 114 -0.73 -11.15 16.16
C VAL A 114 0.42 -11.91 15.49
N CYS A 115 0.76 -11.57 14.26
CA CYS A 115 1.75 -12.27 13.44
C CYS A 115 2.62 -11.30 12.64
N TYR A 116 3.78 -11.77 12.18
CA TYR A 116 4.72 -11.05 11.34
C TYR A 116 4.30 -11.13 9.87
N GLY A 117 3.74 -10.04 9.34
CA GLY A 117 3.50 -9.84 7.91
C GLY A 117 4.73 -9.24 7.22
N TRP A 118 4.84 -9.39 5.88
CA TRP A 118 5.83 -8.66 5.10
C TRP A 118 5.18 -7.47 4.40
N GLY A 119 5.48 -6.24 4.85
CA GLY A 119 4.86 -5.00 4.37
C GLY A 119 5.75 -3.77 4.60
N ARG A 120 5.44 -2.65 3.95
CA ARG A 120 6.29 -1.43 3.95
C ARG A 120 6.18 -0.57 5.21
N THR A 121 5.63 -1.11 6.31
CA THR A 121 5.44 -0.33 7.52
C THR A 121 6.69 -0.35 8.39
N LEU A 122 6.86 0.67 9.23
CA LEU A 122 7.95 0.70 10.21
C LEU A 122 7.90 -0.52 11.16
N GLN A 123 6.70 -1.06 11.41
CA GLN A 123 6.48 -2.22 12.26
C GLN A 123 7.07 -3.51 11.65
N ASP A 124 7.00 -3.69 10.33
CA ASP A 124 7.46 -4.90 9.63
C ASP A 124 8.99 -5.00 9.47
N VAL A 125 9.69 -3.87 9.53
CA VAL A 125 11.15 -3.84 9.34
C VAL A 125 11.92 -3.97 10.65
N ILE A 126 11.34 -3.58 11.79
CA ILE A 126 12.05 -3.63 13.09
C ILE A 126 12.47 -5.06 13.48
N PRO A 127 11.64 -6.11 13.34
CA PRO A 127 12.05 -7.49 13.63
C PRO A 127 13.29 -7.92 12.85
N ILE A 128 13.43 -7.47 11.60
CA ILE A 128 14.62 -7.74 10.76
C ILE A 128 15.87 -7.13 11.38
N GLY A 129 15.80 -5.89 11.86
CA GLY A 129 16.90 -5.24 12.57
C GLY A 129 17.33 -6.00 13.83
N ILE A 130 16.37 -6.50 14.62
CA ILE A 130 16.65 -7.30 15.83
C ILE A 130 17.37 -8.60 15.47
N ILE A 131 16.89 -9.32 14.44
CA ILE A 131 17.51 -10.57 13.99
C ILE A 131 18.92 -10.30 13.44
N ALA A 132 19.07 -9.26 12.61
CA ALA A 132 20.35 -8.88 12.03
C ALA A 132 21.40 -8.50 13.08
N ASN A 133 21.00 -7.78 14.14
CA ASN A 133 21.87 -7.49 15.28
C ASN A 133 22.47 -8.77 15.86
N TYR A 134 21.61 -9.68 16.31
CA TYR A 134 22.06 -10.91 16.97
C TYR A 134 22.82 -11.84 16.04
N ALA A 135 22.44 -11.88 14.76
CA ALA A 135 23.12 -12.67 13.74
C ALA A 135 24.54 -12.15 13.49
N ALA A 136 24.73 -10.83 13.45
CA ALA A 136 26.02 -10.19 13.24
C ALA A 136 26.96 -10.35 14.44
N VAL A 137 26.50 -10.10 15.67
CA VAL A 137 27.32 -10.28 16.88
C VAL A 137 27.63 -11.75 17.16
N ALA A 138 26.73 -12.68 16.77
CA ALA A 138 27.01 -14.11 16.83
C ALA A 138 28.04 -14.52 15.77
N ALA A 139 27.95 -14.00 14.55
CA ALA A 139 28.93 -14.26 13.50
C ALA A 139 30.31 -13.78 13.91
N ASP A 140 30.41 -12.57 14.46
CA ASP A 140 31.66 -12.02 14.98
C ASP A 140 32.23 -12.88 16.13
N THR A 141 31.41 -13.20 17.14
CA THR A 141 31.83 -14.06 18.26
C THR A 141 32.34 -15.42 17.78
N PHE A 142 31.67 -16.05 16.82
CA PHE A 142 32.11 -17.35 16.30
C PHE A 142 33.38 -17.22 15.45
N SER A 143 33.47 -16.18 14.63
CA SER A 143 34.62 -15.93 13.76
C SER A 143 35.88 -15.67 14.57
N SER A 144 35.81 -14.82 15.60
CA SER A 144 36.94 -14.49 16.47
C SER A 144 37.38 -15.67 17.35
N GLU A 145 36.44 -16.39 17.95
CA GLU A 145 36.74 -17.44 18.92
C GLU A 145 37.15 -18.78 18.26
N LEU A 146 36.54 -19.16 17.12
CA LEU A 146 36.92 -20.38 16.40
C LEU A 146 37.97 -20.12 15.32
N GLY A 147 38.05 -18.91 14.78
CA GLY A 147 39.02 -18.54 13.74
C GLY A 147 40.47 -18.68 14.20
N ILE A 148 40.73 -18.51 15.49
CA ILE A 148 42.07 -18.72 16.07
C ILE A 148 42.57 -20.17 15.95
N LEU A 149 41.65 -21.13 15.77
CA LEU A 149 41.94 -22.55 15.59
C LEU A 149 42.35 -22.90 14.16
N SER A 150 42.27 -21.94 13.23
CA SER A 150 42.75 -22.11 11.85
C SER A 150 44.20 -22.60 11.84
N THR A 151 44.53 -23.54 10.96
CA THR A 151 45.91 -23.96 10.69
C THR A 151 46.66 -22.93 9.84
N HIS A 152 45.93 -22.06 9.12
CA HIS A 152 46.49 -21.03 8.25
C HIS A 152 46.62 -19.70 8.98
N ASP A 153 47.67 -18.94 8.66
CA ASP A 153 47.90 -17.60 9.17
C ASP A 153 46.81 -16.63 8.70
N PRO A 154 46.30 -15.75 9.59
CA PRO A 154 45.35 -14.71 9.22
C PRO A 154 45.91 -13.73 8.19
N ARG A 155 45.01 -13.16 7.37
CA ARG A 155 45.32 -12.12 6.39
C ARG A 155 44.62 -10.82 6.77
N LEU A 156 45.34 -9.71 6.70
CA LEU A 156 44.78 -8.40 7.05
C LEU A 156 43.80 -7.93 5.96
N ILE A 157 42.52 -7.81 6.28
CA ILE A 157 41.45 -7.50 5.31
C ILE A 157 41.57 -6.10 4.70
N THR A 158 42.16 -5.15 5.45
CA THR A 158 42.38 -3.76 5.00
C THR A 158 43.65 -3.61 4.18
N SER A 159 44.46 -4.65 4.03
CA SER A 159 45.65 -4.63 3.19
C SER A 159 45.27 -4.95 1.73
N PRO A 160 45.61 -4.09 0.75
CA PRO A 160 45.34 -4.37 -0.66
C PRO A 160 45.96 -5.67 -1.17
N THR A 161 47.06 -6.13 -0.54
CA THR A 161 47.75 -7.38 -0.88
C THR A 161 47.37 -8.56 0.02
N LEU A 162 46.42 -8.38 0.95
CA LEU A 162 46.02 -9.37 1.96
C LEU A 162 47.23 -10.01 2.67
N ARG A 163 48.17 -9.16 3.12
CA ARG A 163 49.40 -9.61 3.78
C ARG A 163 49.09 -10.47 5.01
N ARG A 164 49.95 -11.44 5.29
CA ARG A 164 49.85 -12.28 6.49
C ARG A 164 50.15 -11.45 7.74
N VAL A 165 49.37 -11.69 8.78
CA VAL A 165 49.53 -11.02 10.09
C VAL A 165 49.49 -12.06 11.22
N PRO A 166 50.09 -11.75 12.38
CA PRO A 166 50.03 -12.64 13.55
C PRO A 166 48.59 -12.91 13.99
N ARG A 167 48.37 -14.06 14.63
CA ARG A 167 47.07 -14.40 15.23
C ARG A 167 46.71 -13.41 16.34
N GLY A 168 45.44 -13.03 16.40
CA GLY A 168 44.93 -11.99 17.30
C GLY A 168 45.05 -10.56 16.76
N THR A 169 45.54 -10.36 15.52
CA THR A 169 45.55 -9.03 14.89
C THR A 169 44.13 -8.60 14.52
N ASN A 170 43.70 -7.42 14.96
CA ASN A 170 42.43 -6.82 14.57
C ASN A 170 42.39 -6.62 13.05
N GLY A 171 41.32 -7.12 12.41
CA GLY A 171 41.18 -7.20 10.95
C GLY A 171 41.92 -8.35 10.28
N GLY A 172 42.53 -9.26 11.04
CA GLY A 172 43.07 -10.52 10.53
C GLY A 172 41.98 -11.57 10.33
N VAL A 173 41.66 -11.91 9.08
CA VAL A 173 40.64 -12.89 8.73
C VAL A 173 41.23 -14.21 8.25
N THR A 174 40.52 -15.32 8.52
CA THR A 174 40.81 -16.66 7.98
C THR A 174 39.55 -17.25 7.34
N LEU A 175 39.70 -18.13 6.35
CA LEU A 175 38.55 -18.83 5.75
C LEU A 175 37.76 -19.63 6.80
N TRP A 176 38.46 -20.23 7.77
CA TRP A 176 37.82 -20.96 8.87
C TRP A 176 37.03 -20.03 9.79
N GLY A 177 37.56 -18.84 10.11
CA GLY A 177 36.85 -17.81 10.87
C GLY A 177 35.59 -17.34 10.16
N LEU A 178 35.66 -17.08 8.85
CA LEU A 178 34.48 -16.69 8.06
C LEU A 178 33.40 -17.79 8.03
N PHE A 179 33.80 -19.06 7.88
CA PHE A 179 32.87 -20.18 7.94
C PHE A 179 32.24 -20.34 9.34
N ALA A 180 33.04 -20.17 10.40
CA ALA A 180 32.53 -20.16 11.77
C ALA A 180 31.54 -19.01 11.99
N GLY A 181 31.81 -17.82 11.44
CA GLY A 181 30.90 -16.68 11.49
C GLY A 181 29.58 -16.95 10.76
N LEU A 182 29.63 -17.59 9.59
CA LEU A 182 28.43 -18.03 8.88
C LEU A 182 27.59 -19.02 9.72
N LEU A 183 28.24 -19.96 10.41
CA LEU A 183 27.58 -20.88 11.32
C LEU A 183 26.92 -20.16 12.51
N GLY A 184 27.63 -19.20 13.12
CA GLY A 184 27.09 -18.38 14.21
C GLY A 184 25.85 -17.60 13.79
N SER A 185 25.90 -16.97 12.62
CA SER A 185 24.75 -16.28 12.02
C SER A 185 23.58 -17.24 11.75
N PHE A 186 23.86 -18.39 11.13
CA PHE A 186 22.86 -19.40 10.80
C PHE A 186 22.10 -19.88 12.03
N ILE A 187 22.78 -20.15 13.15
CA ILE A 187 22.13 -20.60 14.39
C ILE A 187 21.11 -19.57 14.89
N VAL A 188 21.46 -18.27 14.84
CA VAL A 188 20.57 -17.19 15.26
C VAL A 188 19.38 -17.05 14.31
N VAL A 189 19.63 -17.04 13.00
CA VAL A 189 18.58 -16.87 11.98
C VAL A 189 17.64 -18.08 11.97
N PHE A 190 18.17 -19.29 12.06
CA PHE A 190 17.36 -20.50 12.18
C PHE A 190 16.47 -20.45 13.42
N THR A 191 17.01 -20.03 14.57
CA THR A 191 16.20 -19.79 15.78
C THR A 191 15.11 -18.76 15.52
N ALA A 192 15.44 -17.65 14.84
CA ALA A 192 14.46 -16.62 14.50
C ALA A 192 13.29 -17.18 13.66
N LEU A 193 13.54 -18.13 12.75
CA LEU A 193 12.47 -18.74 11.95
C LEU A 193 11.43 -19.50 12.79
N PHE A 194 11.83 -20.11 13.90
CA PHE A 194 10.90 -20.86 14.77
C PHE A 194 10.10 -19.96 15.71
N PHE A 195 10.71 -18.86 16.17
CA PHE A 195 10.13 -18.01 17.22
C PHE A 195 9.50 -16.72 16.69
N THR A 196 9.65 -16.43 15.40
CA THR A 196 8.91 -15.37 14.72
C THR A 196 7.51 -15.89 14.37
N PRO A 197 6.43 -15.24 14.83
CA PRO A 197 5.07 -15.68 14.55
C PRO A 197 4.67 -15.29 13.12
N PHE A 198 5.21 -15.93 12.09
CA PHE A 198 4.91 -15.58 10.68
C PHE A 198 3.42 -15.68 10.35
N CYS A 199 2.87 -14.67 9.68
CA CYS A 199 1.51 -14.74 9.17
C CYS A 199 1.40 -15.87 8.13
N PRO A 200 0.40 -16.77 8.22
CA PRO A 200 0.23 -17.84 7.24
C PRO A 200 -0.17 -17.26 5.88
N VAL A 201 0.22 -17.95 4.80
CA VAL A 201 -0.39 -17.75 3.49
C VAL A 201 -1.83 -18.21 3.59
N GLN A 202 -2.76 -17.28 3.75
CA GLN A 202 -4.17 -17.60 3.56
C GLN A 202 -4.40 -17.64 2.04
N GLN A 203 -4.85 -18.77 1.51
CA GLN A 203 -5.32 -18.82 0.13
C GLN A 203 -6.73 -18.25 0.11
N GLY A 204 -6.93 -17.15 -0.61
CA GLY A 204 -8.26 -16.68 -0.93
C GLY A 204 -8.97 -17.71 -1.81
N PRO A 205 -10.32 -17.70 -1.85
CA PRO A 205 -11.10 -18.58 -2.72
C PRO A 205 -10.77 -18.46 -4.22
N TYR A 206 -9.98 -17.45 -4.62
CA TYR A 206 -9.55 -17.17 -5.99
C TYR A 206 -8.03 -17.39 -6.23
N GLY A 207 -7.35 -18.15 -5.36
CA GLY A 207 -5.96 -18.56 -5.57
C GLY A 207 -4.87 -17.52 -5.26
N GLY A 208 -5.24 -16.34 -4.77
CA GLY A 208 -4.32 -15.31 -4.29
C GLY A 208 -3.94 -15.48 -2.81
N THR A 209 -2.72 -15.07 -2.45
CA THR A 209 -2.23 -14.97 -1.07
C THR A 209 -2.94 -13.80 -0.38
N LEU A 210 -3.85 -14.06 0.57
CA LEU A 210 -4.41 -13.06 1.48
C LEU A 210 -3.27 -12.40 2.24
N SER A 211 -3.08 -11.11 2.01
CA SER A 211 -2.34 -10.27 2.94
C SER A 211 -3.13 -10.14 4.24
N SER A 212 -2.44 -10.12 5.39
CA SER A 212 -3.06 -9.88 6.69
C SER A 212 -3.93 -8.61 6.64
N LEU A 213 -4.87 -8.46 7.59
CA LEU A 213 -5.78 -7.31 7.78
C LEU A 213 -5.11 -5.91 7.68
N GLN A 214 -3.79 -5.82 7.65
CA GLN A 214 -2.98 -4.60 7.63
C GLN A 214 -2.02 -4.50 6.42
N GLY A 215 -2.11 -5.39 5.41
CA GLY A 215 -1.40 -5.23 4.13
C GLY A 215 -0.03 -5.91 4.02
N GLY A 216 0.27 -6.91 4.86
CA GLY A 216 1.48 -7.72 4.74
C GLY A 216 1.25 -9.05 4.02
N ALA A 217 2.07 -9.42 3.04
CA ALA A 217 1.99 -10.74 2.40
C ALA A 217 2.26 -11.85 3.43
N GLY A 218 1.47 -12.93 3.39
CA GLY A 218 1.71 -14.12 4.20
C GLY A 218 3.01 -14.83 3.78
N TRP A 219 3.59 -15.60 4.71
CA TRP A 219 4.89 -16.26 4.50
C TRP A 219 4.73 -17.74 4.15
N GLY A 220 5.05 -18.09 2.90
CA GLY A 220 5.21 -19.49 2.49
C GLY A 220 6.56 -20.05 2.93
N TRP A 221 6.77 -21.34 2.67
CA TRP A 221 8.01 -22.04 3.02
C TRP A 221 9.21 -21.56 2.20
N GLU A 222 8.99 -21.24 0.92
CA GLU A 222 10.05 -20.74 0.04
C GLU A 222 10.49 -19.32 0.44
N GLU A 223 9.55 -18.42 0.76
CA GLU A 223 9.86 -17.06 1.20
C GLU A 223 10.65 -17.06 2.52
N LYS A 224 10.24 -17.89 3.48
CA LYS A 224 10.97 -18.07 4.75
C LYS A 224 12.39 -18.56 4.53
N LYS A 225 12.58 -19.48 3.57
CA LYS A 225 13.90 -20.01 3.19
C LYS A 225 14.77 -18.91 2.58
N TYR A 226 14.24 -18.08 1.68
CA TYR A 226 15.00 -16.96 1.11
C TYR A 226 15.37 -15.92 2.17
N LEU A 227 14.42 -15.56 3.05
CA LEU A 227 14.72 -14.68 4.19
C LEU A 227 15.84 -15.25 5.06
N ALA A 228 15.78 -16.55 5.36
CA ALA A 228 16.79 -17.23 6.16
C ALA A 228 18.18 -17.17 5.52
N ILE A 229 18.28 -17.46 4.23
CA ILE A 229 19.55 -17.40 3.49
C ILE A 229 20.07 -15.98 3.50
N TYR A 230 19.22 -15.00 3.19
CA TYR A 230 19.59 -13.59 3.15
C TYR A 230 20.12 -13.09 4.50
N LEU A 231 19.37 -13.30 5.59
CA LEU A 231 19.77 -12.86 6.91
C LEU A 231 21.00 -13.60 7.45
N THR A 232 21.20 -14.85 7.03
CA THR A 232 22.41 -15.62 7.39
C THR A 232 23.65 -15.04 6.71
N ILE A 233 23.56 -14.73 5.42
CA ILE A 233 24.65 -14.08 4.69
C ILE A 233 24.88 -12.68 5.24
N TRP A 234 23.81 -11.90 5.44
CA TRP A 234 23.89 -10.56 6.00
C TRP A 234 24.54 -10.56 7.38
N GLY A 235 24.11 -11.42 8.30
CA GLY A 235 24.75 -11.56 9.61
C GLY A 235 26.22 -11.97 9.50
N ALA A 236 26.57 -12.89 8.60
CA ALA A 236 27.97 -13.28 8.38
C ALA A 236 28.85 -12.11 7.90
N LEU A 237 28.31 -11.21 7.07
CA LEU A 237 28.98 -9.96 6.67
C LEU A 237 29.27 -9.05 7.87
N GLY A 238 28.54 -9.19 8.97
CA GLY A 238 28.84 -8.48 10.22
C GLY A 238 30.25 -8.77 10.72
N SER A 239 30.71 -10.02 10.67
CA SER A 239 32.09 -10.37 11.05
C SER A 239 33.15 -9.80 10.10
N VAL A 240 32.79 -9.60 8.83
CA VAL A 240 33.64 -8.97 7.82
C VAL A 240 33.72 -7.48 8.09
N LEU A 241 32.58 -6.82 8.35
CA LEU A 241 32.51 -5.41 8.71
C LEU A 241 33.30 -5.13 9.98
N ASP A 242 33.14 -5.97 11.01
CA ASP A 242 33.93 -5.90 12.25
C ASP A 242 35.42 -5.94 11.96
N SER A 243 35.86 -6.91 11.15
CA SER A 243 37.27 -7.04 10.74
C SER A 243 37.78 -5.82 9.95
N VAL A 244 36.96 -5.22 9.09
CA VAL A 244 37.33 -4.00 8.35
C VAL A 244 37.46 -2.82 9.32
N LEU A 245 36.46 -2.60 10.17
CA LEU A 245 36.47 -1.54 11.17
C LEU A 245 37.64 -1.69 12.15
N GLY A 246 37.90 -2.91 12.61
CA GLY A 246 39.03 -3.21 13.47
C GLY A 246 40.38 -3.00 12.79
N GLY A 247 40.53 -3.45 11.54
CA GLY A 247 41.76 -3.25 10.77
C GLY A 247 42.05 -1.79 10.40
N LEU A 248 41.03 -0.94 10.32
CA LEU A 248 41.16 0.50 10.04
C LEU A 248 41.33 1.31 11.33
N PHE A 249 40.47 1.10 12.32
CA PHE A 249 40.25 2.01 13.44
C PHE A 249 40.69 1.47 14.80
N GLN A 250 41.14 0.21 14.89
CA GLN A 250 41.73 -0.31 16.13
C GLN A 250 43.23 -0.54 15.96
N GLN A 251 43.99 -0.25 17.00
CA GLN A 251 45.42 -0.50 16.99
C GLN A 251 45.74 -1.91 17.52
N SER A 252 46.32 -2.76 16.67
CA SER A 252 46.93 -4.01 17.10
C SER A 252 48.40 -3.77 17.46
N VAL A 253 48.84 -4.21 18.63
CA VAL A 253 50.22 -4.04 19.10
C VAL A 253 50.90 -5.40 19.16
N LYS A 254 52.06 -5.51 18.50
CA LYS A 254 52.90 -6.71 18.50
C LYS A 254 54.08 -6.54 19.42
N ASP A 255 54.33 -7.55 20.25
CA ASP A 255 55.56 -7.66 21.03
C ASP A 255 56.70 -8.14 20.11
N THR A 256 57.78 -7.37 20.05
CA THR A 256 58.90 -7.62 19.12
C THR A 256 59.77 -8.81 19.53
N ARG A 257 59.72 -9.24 20.80
CA ARG A 257 60.51 -10.38 21.31
C ARG A 257 59.82 -11.71 21.05
N THR A 258 58.49 -11.72 21.21
CA THR A 258 57.69 -12.96 21.08
C THR A 258 56.97 -13.08 19.74
N GLY A 259 56.84 -11.98 19.01
CA GLY A 259 56.07 -11.90 17.76
C GLY A 259 54.56 -12.00 17.95
N ARG A 260 54.07 -12.04 19.19
CA ARG A 260 52.66 -12.22 19.55
C ARG A 260 51.96 -10.86 19.69
N ILE A 261 50.64 -10.88 19.49
CA ILE A 261 49.81 -9.70 19.74
C ILE A 261 49.59 -9.52 21.24
N VAL A 262 49.69 -8.27 21.68
CA VAL A 262 49.43 -7.83 23.04
C VAL A 262 48.00 -7.32 23.11
N GLU A 263 47.21 -7.90 24.00
CA GLU A 263 45.81 -7.51 24.23
C GLU A 263 45.70 -6.64 25.49
N GLY A 264 44.86 -5.61 25.43
CA GLY A 264 44.55 -4.76 26.58
C GLY A 264 43.38 -5.31 27.40
N GLU A 265 43.42 -5.10 28.72
CA GLU A 265 42.40 -5.61 29.63
C GLU A 265 41.03 -4.99 29.33
N GLY A 266 40.01 -5.84 29.16
CA GLY A 266 38.63 -5.40 28.88
C GLY A 266 38.44 -4.66 27.55
N GLY A 267 39.34 -4.86 26.58
CA GLY A 267 39.30 -4.20 25.28
C GLY A 267 39.96 -2.83 25.22
N LYS A 268 40.69 -2.42 26.27
CA LYS A 268 41.38 -1.12 26.33
C LYS A 268 42.59 -1.04 25.38
N LYS A 269 42.92 0.18 24.95
CA LYS A 269 44.08 0.45 24.07
C LYS A 269 45.41 0.09 24.74
N VAL A 270 46.30 -0.57 24.01
CA VAL A 270 47.63 -0.98 24.49
C VAL A 270 48.65 0.12 24.20
N LEU A 271 49.44 0.49 25.20
CA LEU A 271 50.49 1.50 25.06
C LEU A 271 51.69 0.96 24.26
N ILE A 272 52.19 1.77 23.34
CA ILE A 272 53.38 1.50 22.52
C ILE A 272 54.59 2.18 23.15
N SER A 273 55.74 1.48 23.18
CA SER A 273 57.02 2.08 23.56
C SER A 273 57.46 3.10 22.50
N LYS A 274 57.55 4.38 22.85
CA LYS A 274 58.14 5.40 21.98
C LYS A 274 59.63 5.09 21.78
N ALA A 275 60.10 5.09 20.53
CA ALA A 275 61.53 5.09 20.25
C ALA A 275 62.14 6.36 20.85
N VAL A 276 63.18 6.21 21.70
CA VAL A 276 63.96 7.34 22.18
C VAL A 276 64.65 7.97 20.95
N PRO A 277 64.47 9.28 20.68
CA PRO A 277 65.16 9.91 19.56
C PRO A 277 66.67 9.84 19.81
N LYS A 278 67.46 9.46 18.80
CA LYS A 278 68.92 9.62 18.82
C LYS A 278 69.25 11.11 18.95
N ILE A 279 69.42 11.59 20.18
CA ILE A 279 69.92 12.94 20.45
C ILE A 279 71.43 12.93 20.19
N LYS A 280 71.82 13.17 18.94
CA LYS A 280 73.22 13.43 18.58
C LYS A 280 73.57 14.92 18.48
N LYS A 281 72.71 15.82 18.99
CA LYS A 281 72.91 17.28 18.88
C LYS A 281 72.69 18.10 20.15
N THR A 282 72.42 17.49 21.31
CA THR A 282 72.25 18.24 22.58
C THR A 282 73.48 18.13 23.50
N ALA A 283 74.40 17.19 23.24
CA ALA A 283 75.67 17.12 23.97
C ALA A 283 76.65 18.24 23.57
N GLU A 284 76.69 18.61 22.29
CA GLU A 284 77.53 19.72 21.80
C GLU A 284 77.00 21.10 22.24
N VAL A 285 75.68 21.27 22.33
CA VAL A 285 75.05 22.52 22.77
C VAL A 285 75.16 22.73 24.28
N ARG A 286 75.15 21.66 25.09
CA ARG A 286 75.41 21.75 26.55
C ARG A 286 76.89 21.90 26.89
N ALA A 287 77.81 21.36 26.08
CA ALA A 287 79.24 21.54 26.27
C ALA A 287 79.73 22.97 25.95
N ALA A 288 79.05 23.66 25.02
CA ALA A 288 79.35 25.06 24.69
C ALA A 288 78.76 26.09 25.69
N ALA A 289 77.77 25.70 26.50
CA ALA A 289 77.08 26.59 27.43
C ALA A 289 77.69 26.64 28.84
N PHE A 290 78.61 25.73 29.18
CA PHE A 290 79.28 25.69 30.48
C PHE A 290 80.80 25.71 30.29
N GLY A 291 81.31 26.91 30.01
CA GLY A 291 82.70 27.24 30.24
C GLY A 291 83.00 27.29 31.74
N HIS A 292 84.04 26.56 32.14
CA HIS A 292 84.86 26.74 33.33
C HIS A 292 84.16 26.64 34.71
N GLU A 293 84.21 25.45 35.31
CA GLU A 293 84.96 25.16 36.55
C GLU A 293 84.58 23.77 37.11
N GLY A 294 85.56 23.05 37.69
CA GLY A 294 85.30 21.95 38.63
C GLY A 294 85.13 20.52 38.08
N LYS A 295 86.24 19.89 37.66
CA LYS A 295 86.33 18.42 37.60
C LYS A 295 86.28 17.84 39.03
N LYS A 296 85.18 17.17 39.40
CA LYS A 296 85.10 15.95 40.27
C LYS A 296 83.70 15.84 40.90
N SER A 297 82.76 15.17 40.22
CA SER A 297 81.62 14.41 40.77
C SER A 297 80.51 14.25 39.73
N VAL A 298 80.71 13.35 38.75
CA VAL A 298 79.62 12.80 37.93
C VAL A 298 79.90 11.30 37.81
N PRO A 299 79.01 10.39 38.27
CA PRO A 299 79.13 8.99 37.94
C PRO A 299 79.05 8.86 36.42
N SER A 300 79.93 8.05 35.80
CA SER A 300 79.75 7.64 34.41
C SER A 300 78.30 7.17 34.24
N PRO A 301 77.53 7.68 33.26
CA PRO A 301 76.30 7.01 32.87
C PRO A 301 76.70 5.58 32.57
N ALA A 302 76.11 4.63 33.28
CA ALA A 302 76.18 3.23 32.90
C ALA A 302 75.86 3.15 31.40
N GLU A 303 76.64 2.37 30.67
CA GLU A 303 76.34 2.00 29.28
C GLU A 303 74.90 1.48 29.25
N ILE A 304 73.97 2.32 28.80
CA ILE A 304 72.66 1.85 28.39
C ILE A 304 72.94 1.15 27.07
N ASP A 305 72.95 -0.18 27.14
CA ASP A 305 72.94 -1.07 26.00
C ASP A 305 71.71 -0.78 25.12
N ASP A 306 71.88 0.12 24.16
CA ASP A 306 70.90 0.54 23.15
C ASP A 306 70.75 -0.50 22.01
N SER A 307 71.05 -1.78 22.26
CA SER A 307 70.88 -2.86 21.26
C SER A 307 69.44 -3.38 21.12
N HIS A 308 68.52 -2.92 21.98
CA HIS A 308 67.14 -3.42 22.00
C HIS A 308 66.17 -2.40 21.39
N GLY A 309 65.65 -2.70 20.19
CA GLY A 309 64.55 -1.93 19.57
C GLY A 309 63.28 -1.90 20.44
N PRO A 310 62.27 -1.09 20.08
CA PRO A 310 61.04 -0.96 20.87
C PRO A 310 60.40 -2.33 21.14
N THR A 311 60.08 -2.61 22.40
CA THR A 311 59.51 -3.88 22.86
C THR A 311 58.08 -4.10 22.35
N ARG A 312 57.34 -3.03 22.06
CA ARG A 312 55.97 -3.06 21.52
C ARG A 312 55.85 -2.12 20.33
N VAL A 313 55.32 -2.60 19.21
CA VAL A 313 55.16 -1.84 17.96
C VAL A 313 53.75 -2.03 17.39
N ALA A 314 53.18 -1.00 16.75
CA ALA A 314 51.91 -1.12 16.05
C ALA A 314 52.03 -2.07 14.84
N GLU A 315 51.17 -3.09 14.77
CA GLU A 315 51.07 -4.04 13.66
C GLU A 315 50.05 -3.60 12.61
N SER A 316 48.91 -3.07 13.02
CA SER A 316 47.83 -2.60 12.13
C SER A 316 46.93 -1.56 12.81
N GLY A 317 46.23 -0.80 11.96
CA GLY A 317 45.17 0.15 12.31
C GLY A 317 45.61 1.40 13.07
N TRP A 318 44.66 2.29 13.27
CA TRP A 318 44.85 3.62 13.88
C TRP A 318 44.20 3.55 15.26
N ALA A 319 44.79 4.08 16.33
CA ALA A 319 44.25 3.94 17.70
C ALA A 319 43.02 4.82 17.98
N ILE A 320 42.02 4.79 17.09
CA ILE A 320 40.85 5.67 17.11
C ILE A 320 39.75 5.06 17.99
N LEU A 321 39.38 3.81 17.75
CA LEU A 321 38.32 3.09 18.46
C LEU A 321 38.89 1.95 19.32
N ASP A 322 38.11 1.55 20.33
CA ASP A 322 38.33 0.32 21.10
C ASP A 322 37.50 -0.87 20.59
N ASN A 323 37.57 -2.03 21.27
CA ASN A 323 36.84 -3.23 20.85
C ASN A 323 35.32 -3.12 20.98
N ASN A 324 34.86 -2.50 22.06
CA ASN A 324 33.44 -2.39 22.34
C ASN A 324 32.78 -1.38 21.40
N GLU A 325 33.49 -0.30 21.06
CA GLU A 325 33.02 0.72 20.11
C GLU A 325 32.88 0.15 18.69
N VAL A 326 33.81 -0.69 18.23
CA VAL A 326 33.72 -1.35 16.92
C VAL A 326 32.55 -2.33 16.89
N ASN A 327 32.40 -3.19 17.91
CA ASN A 327 31.27 -4.12 17.99
C ASN A 327 29.93 -3.39 17.98
N PHE A 328 29.82 -2.28 18.72
CA PHE A 328 28.62 -1.46 18.74
C PHE A 328 28.35 -0.82 17.38
N LEU A 329 29.37 -0.27 16.71
CA LEU A 329 29.23 0.35 15.40
C LEU A 329 28.83 -0.68 14.33
N MET A 330 29.43 -1.87 14.37
CA MET A 330 29.04 -2.99 13.52
C MET A 330 27.57 -3.36 13.77
N ALA A 331 27.17 -3.57 15.02
CA ALA A 331 25.78 -3.91 15.38
C ALA A 331 24.77 -2.86 14.89
N VAL A 332 25.07 -1.57 15.02
CA VAL A 332 24.23 -0.47 14.50
C VAL A 332 24.09 -0.56 12.99
N ASN A 333 25.20 -0.65 12.25
CA ASN A 333 25.19 -0.66 10.79
C ASN A 333 24.49 -1.91 10.23
N MET A 334 24.75 -3.08 10.82
CA MET A 334 24.12 -4.32 10.37
C MET A 334 22.61 -4.33 10.63
N SER A 335 22.17 -3.75 11.76
CA SER A 335 20.74 -3.66 12.08
C SER A 335 20.01 -2.68 11.17
N LEU A 336 20.51 -1.44 11.07
CA LEU A 336 19.88 -0.40 10.25
C LEU A 336 19.97 -0.70 8.75
N GLY A 337 21.08 -1.26 8.28
CA GLY A 337 21.23 -1.67 6.89
C GLY A 337 20.27 -2.80 6.49
N ALA A 338 20.06 -3.79 7.36
CA ALA A 338 19.06 -4.83 7.12
C ALA A 338 17.65 -4.25 7.04
N MET A 339 17.32 -3.33 7.94
CA MET A 339 16.02 -2.63 7.96
C MET A 339 15.83 -1.78 6.70
N LEU A 340 16.86 -1.05 6.27
CA LEU A 340 16.81 -0.21 5.07
C LEU A 340 16.60 -1.05 3.81
N ILE A 341 17.35 -2.15 3.67
CA ILE A 341 17.17 -3.07 2.54
C ILE A 341 15.77 -3.68 2.58
N ALA A 342 15.30 -4.14 3.74
CA ALA A 342 13.94 -4.67 3.88
C ALA A 342 12.86 -3.63 3.54
N ALA A 343 13.05 -2.36 3.91
CA ALA A 343 12.12 -1.27 3.60
C ALA A 343 12.07 -0.94 2.10
N GLN A 344 13.19 -1.11 1.38
CA GLN A 344 13.33 -0.80 -0.03
C GLN A 344 13.00 -1.98 -0.96
N CYS A 345 13.01 -3.20 -0.43
CA CYS A 345 12.75 -4.42 -1.16
C CYS A 345 11.23 -4.60 -1.36
N SER A 346 10.71 -4.16 -2.51
CA SER A 346 9.53 -4.79 -3.09
C SER A 346 9.82 -6.29 -3.34
N ILE A 347 8.77 -7.10 -3.47
CA ILE A 347 8.86 -8.54 -3.78
C ILE A 347 9.74 -8.86 -5.03
N ASP A 348 10.15 -7.85 -5.80
CA ASP A 348 10.93 -7.96 -7.03
C ASP A 348 12.37 -8.46 -6.87
N TYR A 349 13.04 -8.31 -5.71
CA TYR A 349 14.45 -8.72 -5.59
C TYR A 349 14.64 -10.23 -5.38
N ILE A 350 13.61 -10.96 -4.91
CA ILE A 350 13.58 -12.43 -4.97
C ILE A 350 13.55 -12.91 -6.44
N SER A 351 13.12 -12.06 -7.39
CA SER A 351 13.22 -12.36 -8.82
C SER A 351 14.66 -12.40 -9.33
N ILE A 352 15.61 -11.66 -8.75
CA ILE A 352 17.02 -11.67 -9.18
C ILE A 352 17.67 -13.04 -8.92
N LEU A 353 17.28 -13.72 -7.83
CA LEU A 353 17.65 -15.11 -7.58
C LEU A 353 16.92 -16.10 -8.51
N LYS A 354 15.69 -15.78 -8.94
CA LYS A 354 15.01 -16.53 -10.04
C LYS A 354 15.71 -16.34 -11.39
N THR A 355 16.36 -15.20 -11.63
CA THR A 355 17.11 -14.91 -12.88
C THR A 355 18.41 -15.71 -12.99
N LEU A 356 18.95 -16.20 -11.86
CA LEU A 356 20.15 -17.04 -11.82
C LEU A 356 19.86 -18.53 -12.04
N LEU A 357 18.58 -18.92 -12.14
CA LEU A 357 18.14 -20.24 -12.59
C LEU A 357 17.60 -20.10 -14.04
N PRO A 358 17.81 -21.10 -14.91
CA PRO A 358 17.45 -20.99 -16.33
C PRO A 358 15.96 -20.65 -16.50
N ARG A 359 15.69 -19.52 -17.18
CA ARG A 359 14.35 -19.05 -17.54
C ARG A 359 13.69 -20.04 -18.51
N GLU A 360 12.67 -20.76 -18.06
CA GLU A 360 11.62 -21.21 -18.97
C GLU A 360 10.81 -19.99 -19.43
N ARG A 361 11.19 -19.43 -20.59
CA ARG A 361 10.34 -18.49 -21.34
C ARG A 361 9.19 -19.28 -21.95
N ASN A 362 8.11 -19.42 -21.19
CA ASN A 362 6.72 -19.55 -21.65
C ASN A 362 5.84 -19.85 -20.44
N MET A 363 5.70 -18.90 -19.52
CA MET A 363 4.60 -18.98 -18.55
C MET A 363 3.35 -18.45 -19.24
N THR A 364 2.61 -19.34 -19.91
CA THR A 364 1.19 -19.11 -20.17
C THR A 364 0.53 -18.97 -18.79
N THR A 365 0.13 -17.76 -18.41
CA THR A 365 -0.70 -17.59 -17.23
C THR A 365 -2.00 -18.35 -17.45
N PRO A 366 -2.56 -18.99 -16.42
CA PRO A 366 -3.82 -19.70 -16.57
C PRO A 366 -4.90 -18.73 -17.06
N PRO A 367 -5.82 -19.20 -17.92
CA PRO A 367 -6.92 -18.38 -18.43
C PRO A 367 -7.78 -17.87 -17.28
N VAL A 368 -8.28 -16.64 -17.43
CA VAL A 368 -9.17 -15.97 -16.48
C VAL A 368 -10.47 -15.60 -17.19
N ASP A 369 -11.59 -15.66 -16.47
CA ASP A 369 -12.90 -15.35 -17.05
C ASP A 369 -13.04 -13.87 -17.40
N VAL A 370 -12.50 -12.98 -16.56
CA VAL A 370 -12.49 -11.52 -16.79
C VAL A 370 -11.14 -10.90 -16.46
N LEU A 371 -10.64 -10.06 -17.37
CA LEU A 371 -9.51 -9.16 -17.11
C LEU A 371 -9.98 -7.69 -17.12
N ILE A 372 -9.76 -6.99 -16.02
CA ILE A 372 -9.99 -5.56 -15.89
C ILE A 372 -8.67 -4.83 -16.16
N VAL A 373 -8.66 -3.96 -17.17
CA VAL A 373 -7.49 -3.13 -17.52
C VAL A 373 -7.70 -1.71 -16.99
N GLY A 374 -6.95 -1.35 -15.96
CA GLY A 374 -7.03 -0.09 -15.22
C GLY A 374 -7.66 -0.25 -13.83
N ALA A 375 -6.97 0.23 -12.80
CA ALA A 375 -7.39 0.22 -11.39
C ALA A 375 -7.75 1.63 -10.88
N GLY A 376 -8.34 2.45 -11.75
CA GLY A 376 -9.05 3.68 -11.37
C GLY A 376 -10.47 3.39 -10.84
N PRO A 377 -11.33 4.41 -10.66
CA PRO A 377 -12.60 4.25 -9.96
C PRO A 377 -13.54 3.25 -10.64
N THR A 378 -13.61 3.29 -11.97
CA THR A 378 -14.39 2.35 -12.80
C THR A 378 -13.89 0.92 -12.66
N GLY A 379 -12.58 0.70 -12.74
CA GLY A 379 -11.99 -0.64 -12.64
C GLY A 379 -12.14 -1.24 -11.25
N LEU A 380 -11.97 -0.43 -10.21
CA LEU A 380 -12.20 -0.84 -8.83
C LEU A 380 -13.68 -1.17 -8.57
N ALA A 381 -14.61 -0.35 -9.07
CA ALA A 381 -16.05 -0.64 -8.98
C ALA A 381 -16.42 -1.92 -9.75
N MET A 382 -15.83 -2.16 -10.92
CA MET A 382 -16.01 -3.41 -11.67
C MET A 382 -15.52 -4.60 -10.86
N GLY A 383 -14.34 -4.48 -10.25
CA GLY A 383 -13.81 -5.51 -9.36
C GLY A 383 -14.73 -5.78 -8.18
N LEU A 384 -15.30 -4.73 -7.55
CA LEU A 384 -16.24 -4.89 -6.44
C LEU A 384 -17.51 -5.63 -6.86
N GLU A 385 -18.03 -5.33 -8.05
CA GLU A 385 -19.21 -6.01 -8.58
C GLU A 385 -18.89 -7.47 -8.92
N LEU A 386 -17.83 -7.75 -9.67
CA LEU A 386 -17.44 -9.13 -9.97
C LEU A 386 -17.14 -9.95 -8.70
N ALA A 387 -16.52 -9.33 -7.70
CA ALA A 387 -16.25 -9.98 -6.41
C ALA A 387 -17.53 -10.27 -5.61
N LEU A 388 -18.50 -9.33 -5.63
CA LEU A 388 -19.81 -9.52 -5.00
C LEU A 388 -20.54 -10.73 -5.59
N HIS A 389 -20.47 -10.89 -6.92
CA HIS A 389 -21.05 -12.01 -7.66
C HIS A 389 -20.15 -13.25 -7.76
N LYS A 390 -18.99 -13.24 -7.10
CA LYS A 390 -18.03 -14.37 -7.05
C LYS A 390 -17.49 -14.82 -8.41
N VAL A 391 -17.35 -13.90 -9.36
CA VAL A 391 -16.73 -14.16 -10.67
C VAL A 391 -15.20 -14.11 -10.51
N PRO A 392 -14.45 -15.08 -11.03
CA PRO A 392 -12.99 -14.99 -11.09
C PRO A 392 -12.53 -13.87 -12.04
N PHE A 393 -11.71 -12.95 -11.55
CA PHE A 393 -11.14 -11.89 -12.38
C PHE A 393 -9.73 -11.49 -11.94
N ARG A 394 -9.02 -10.83 -12.85
CA ARG A 394 -7.78 -10.11 -12.58
C ARG A 394 -7.99 -8.63 -12.84
N ILE A 395 -7.30 -7.79 -12.08
CA ILE A 395 -7.29 -6.34 -12.29
C ILE A 395 -5.84 -5.85 -12.36
N ILE A 396 -5.49 -5.23 -13.49
CA ILE A 396 -4.15 -4.75 -13.78
C ILE A 396 -4.12 -3.24 -13.95
N ASP A 397 -3.01 -2.59 -13.61
CA ASP A 397 -2.79 -1.17 -13.85
C ASP A 397 -1.32 -0.92 -14.19
N LYS A 398 -1.06 -0.05 -15.17
CA LYS A 398 0.31 0.32 -15.54
C LYS A 398 1.01 1.19 -14.50
N SER A 399 0.24 1.88 -13.66
CA SER A 399 0.76 2.75 -12.61
C SER A 399 1.28 1.91 -11.45
N GLN A 400 2.56 2.11 -11.12
CA GLN A 400 3.26 1.41 -10.04
C GLN A 400 2.65 1.67 -8.65
N VAL A 401 2.05 2.85 -8.47
CA VAL A 401 1.36 3.28 -7.25
C VAL A 401 0.00 3.87 -7.61
N PRO A 402 -0.99 3.83 -6.69
CA PRO A 402 -2.22 4.60 -6.85
C PRO A 402 -1.91 6.09 -7.06
N SER A 403 -2.76 6.79 -7.82
CA SER A 403 -2.57 8.22 -8.03
C SER A 403 -2.86 9.00 -6.75
N ASP A 404 -2.02 9.96 -6.42
CA ASP A 404 -2.23 10.96 -5.36
C ASP A 404 -3.01 12.20 -5.85
N LYS A 405 -3.28 12.29 -7.17
CA LYS A 405 -3.92 13.44 -7.81
C LYS A 405 -5.43 13.23 -7.95
N SER A 406 -6.21 14.13 -7.35
CA SER A 406 -7.68 14.09 -7.44
C SER A 406 -8.19 14.85 -8.65
N ARG A 407 -8.74 14.15 -9.65
CA ARG A 407 -9.45 14.80 -10.78
C ARG A 407 -10.95 14.94 -10.52
N ALA A 408 -11.53 14.10 -9.67
CA ALA A 408 -12.89 14.22 -9.16
C ALA A 408 -12.92 14.58 -7.66
N LEU A 409 -13.99 15.22 -7.21
CA LEU A 409 -14.14 15.73 -5.83
C LEU A 409 -15.49 15.42 -5.18
N VAL A 410 -16.38 14.73 -5.89
CA VAL A 410 -17.78 14.54 -5.47
C VAL A 410 -18.25 13.14 -5.81
N VAL A 411 -18.86 12.45 -4.84
CA VAL A 411 -19.63 11.22 -5.05
C VAL A 411 -21.12 11.58 -4.98
N GLN A 412 -21.84 11.33 -6.06
CA GLN A 412 -23.26 11.72 -6.21
C GLN A 412 -24.20 10.73 -5.50
N PRO A 413 -25.41 11.16 -5.10
CA PRO A 413 -26.43 10.31 -4.47
C PRO A 413 -26.68 8.98 -5.19
N ARG A 414 -26.83 8.98 -6.53
CA ARG A 414 -27.04 7.73 -7.27
C ARG A 414 -25.85 6.78 -7.16
N THR A 415 -24.62 7.30 -7.15
CA THR A 415 -23.42 6.50 -6.96
C THR A 415 -23.37 5.90 -5.56
N LEU A 416 -23.77 6.65 -4.53
CA LEU A 416 -23.88 6.13 -3.16
C LEU A 416 -24.91 5.00 -3.06
N GLU A 417 -26.08 5.13 -3.71
CA GLU A 417 -27.06 4.03 -3.78
C GLU A 417 -26.48 2.77 -4.40
N LEU A 418 -25.69 2.91 -5.46
CA LEU A 418 -25.06 1.79 -6.11
C LEU A 418 -23.95 1.17 -5.25
N LEU A 419 -23.12 1.98 -4.58
CA LEU A 419 -22.03 1.52 -3.72
C LEU A 419 -22.50 0.97 -2.37
N ARG A 420 -23.73 1.29 -1.96
CA ARG A 420 -24.37 0.81 -0.72
C ARG A 420 -24.32 -0.72 -0.60
N ARG A 421 -24.48 -1.45 -1.71
CA ARG A 421 -24.43 -2.93 -1.75
C ARG A 421 -23.07 -3.50 -1.32
N HIS A 422 -21.98 -2.74 -1.53
CA HIS A 422 -20.63 -3.15 -1.13
C HIS A 422 -20.30 -2.78 0.32
N ARG A 423 -21.23 -2.10 1.02
CA ARG A 423 -21.11 -1.68 2.43
C ARG A 423 -19.90 -0.76 2.67
N ILE A 424 -19.69 0.19 1.77
CA ILE A 424 -18.60 1.18 1.84
C ILE A 424 -19.10 2.63 1.94
N THR A 425 -20.41 2.85 1.91
CA THR A 425 -20.99 4.21 1.94
C THR A 425 -20.75 4.92 3.26
N GLU A 426 -20.69 4.18 4.37
CA GLU A 426 -20.33 4.71 5.68
C GLU A 426 -18.86 5.17 5.72
N ASP A 427 -17.94 4.35 5.19
CA ASP A 427 -16.52 4.73 5.08
C ASP A 427 -16.33 5.98 4.20
N ILE A 428 -17.11 6.10 3.12
CA ILE A 428 -17.13 7.29 2.26
C ILE A 428 -17.63 8.50 3.05
N SER A 429 -18.74 8.37 3.79
CA SER A 429 -19.31 9.46 4.58
C SER A 429 -18.42 9.90 5.74
N GLN A 430 -17.66 8.99 6.35
CA GLN A 430 -16.74 9.32 7.45
C GLN A 430 -15.48 10.04 6.97
N ARG A 431 -15.09 9.81 5.72
CA ARG A 431 -13.90 10.44 5.10
C ARG A 431 -14.23 11.65 4.23
N SER A 432 -15.51 11.90 3.97
CA SER A 432 -15.95 13.08 3.23
C SER A 432 -15.81 14.35 4.06
N THR A 433 -15.69 15.48 3.38
CA THR A 433 -15.71 16.80 4.00
C THR A 433 -17.16 17.19 4.31
N ASP A 434 -17.43 17.57 5.56
CA ASP A 434 -18.73 18.12 5.95
C ASP A 434 -18.93 19.51 5.33
N VAL A 435 -19.57 19.57 4.16
CA VAL A 435 -19.94 20.82 3.50
C VAL A 435 -21.42 21.09 3.71
N ARG A 436 -21.72 22.13 4.49
CA ARG A 436 -23.10 22.49 4.86
C ARG A 436 -23.80 23.40 3.86
N GLY A 437 -23.05 24.09 3.01
CA GLY A 437 -23.63 24.99 2.03
C GLY A 437 -22.62 25.60 1.07
N ALA A 438 -23.13 26.38 0.11
CA ALA A 438 -22.36 27.18 -0.82
C ALA A 438 -22.88 28.62 -0.83
N ARG A 439 -21.96 29.60 -0.85
CA ARG A 439 -22.30 31.02 -1.04
C ARG A 439 -21.96 31.43 -2.45
N ILE A 440 -22.92 32.05 -3.13
CA ILE A 440 -22.80 32.45 -4.53
C ILE A 440 -22.57 33.95 -4.57
N PHE A 441 -21.49 34.36 -5.24
CA PHE A 441 -21.12 35.76 -5.40
C PHE A 441 -21.20 36.14 -6.88
N VAL A 442 -21.86 37.26 -7.17
CA VAL A 442 -21.88 37.89 -8.49
C VAL A 442 -21.33 39.30 -8.32
N ASN A 443 -20.30 39.66 -9.11
CA ASN A 443 -19.63 40.95 -9.03
C ASN A 443 -19.19 41.34 -7.60
N LYS A 444 -18.64 40.38 -6.85
CA LYS A 444 -18.20 40.53 -5.44
C LYS A 444 -19.32 40.75 -4.41
N SER A 445 -20.58 40.80 -4.83
CA SER A 445 -21.74 40.81 -3.93
C SER A 445 -22.26 39.39 -3.74
N GLN A 446 -22.50 39.00 -2.50
CA GLN A 446 -23.19 37.75 -2.21
C GLN A 446 -24.64 37.88 -2.68
N VAL A 447 -25.09 36.98 -3.55
CA VAL A 447 -26.45 36.99 -4.11
C VAL A 447 -27.31 35.86 -3.56
N ALA A 448 -26.71 34.72 -3.19
CA ALA A 448 -27.44 33.58 -2.64
C ALA A 448 -26.57 32.78 -1.65
N GLU A 449 -27.24 32.12 -0.71
CA GLU A 449 -26.69 31.07 0.12
C GLU A 449 -27.51 29.80 -0.11
N VAL A 450 -26.83 28.70 -0.41
CA VAL A 450 -27.43 27.40 -0.72
C VAL A 450 -27.09 26.45 0.40
N ASP A 451 -28.10 25.95 1.09
CA ASP A 451 -27.95 24.80 1.99
C ASP A 451 -27.85 23.54 1.13
N ILE A 452 -26.73 22.81 1.28
CA ILE A 452 -26.49 21.54 0.56
C ILE A 452 -26.51 20.33 1.49
N SER A 453 -26.87 20.52 2.77
CA SER A 453 -27.09 19.42 3.72
C SER A 453 -28.34 18.59 3.37
N ASP A 454 -29.36 19.24 2.78
CA ASP A 454 -30.47 18.60 2.07
C ASP A 454 -30.78 19.37 0.77
N ILE A 455 -30.38 18.78 -0.35
CA ILE A 455 -30.67 19.34 -1.69
C ILE A 455 -32.13 19.10 -2.14
N GLY A 456 -32.97 18.58 -1.26
CA GLY A 456 -34.40 18.37 -1.47
C GLY A 456 -34.71 17.10 -2.26
N LEU A 457 -33.73 16.20 -2.43
CA LEU A 457 -33.93 14.97 -3.18
C LEU A 457 -34.87 14.02 -2.42
N GLU A 458 -35.97 13.68 -3.06
CA GLU A 458 -36.89 12.68 -2.56
C GLU A 458 -36.51 11.28 -3.06
N ARG A 459 -37.04 10.26 -2.37
CA ARG A 459 -36.95 8.85 -2.77
C ARG A 459 -35.54 8.28 -2.76
N THR A 460 -34.65 8.80 -1.93
CA THR A 460 -33.28 8.30 -1.72
C THR A 460 -32.91 8.47 -0.25
N ALA A 461 -32.11 7.55 0.30
CA ALA A 461 -31.51 7.76 1.63
C ALA A 461 -30.35 8.77 1.61
N PHE A 462 -29.80 9.07 0.42
CA PHE A 462 -28.66 9.96 0.26
C PHE A 462 -29.14 11.34 -0.20
N THR A 463 -29.56 12.17 0.74
CA THR A 463 -30.17 13.49 0.46
C THR A 463 -29.15 14.57 0.07
N ARG A 464 -27.85 14.24 0.02
CA ARG A 464 -26.76 15.14 -0.33
C ARG A 464 -25.63 14.40 -1.07
N PRO A 465 -24.83 15.09 -1.90
CA PRO A 465 -23.59 14.54 -2.43
C PRO A 465 -22.50 14.51 -1.34
N GLU A 466 -21.56 13.57 -1.45
CA GLU A 466 -20.41 13.47 -0.55
C GLU A 466 -19.17 14.10 -1.20
N ILE A 467 -18.56 15.06 -0.49
CA ILE A 467 -17.37 15.77 -0.98
C ILE A 467 -16.12 15.01 -0.52
N ILE A 468 -15.59 14.18 -1.41
CA ILE A 468 -14.45 13.30 -1.13
C ILE A 468 -13.55 13.24 -2.35
N SER A 469 -12.24 13.19 -2.12
CA SER A 469 -11.28 13.09 -3.21
C SER A 469 -11.44 11.75 -3.95
N GLN A 470 -11.10 11.74 -5.23
CA GLN A 470 -11.03 10.52 -6.01
C GLN A 470 -10.06 9.52 -5.38
N ALA A 471 -8.90 9.98 -4.91
CA ALA A 471 -7.89 9.12 -4.30
C ALA A 471 -8.42 8.40 -3.03
N GLU A 472 -9.17 9.11 -2.17
CA GLU A 472 -9.81 8.49 -1.00
C GLU A 472 -10.91 7.51 -1.42
N THR A 473 -11.71 7.87 -2.44
CA THR A 473 -12.76 6.99 -2.97
C THR A 473 -12.17 5.69 -3.54
N GLU A 474 -11.10 5.80 -4.33
CA GLU A 474 -10.34 4.66 -4.84
C GLU A 474 -9.71 3.85 -3.71
N ALA A 475 -9.14 4.50 -2.69
CA ALA A 475 -8.54 3.82 -1.55
C ALA A 475 -9.57 2.98 -0.78
N ILE A 476 -10.78 3.50 -0.54
CA ILE A 476 -11.87 2.76 0.11
C ILE A 476 -12.27 1.54 -0.74
N MET A 477 -12.47 1.72 -2.05
CA MET A 477 -12.84 0.61 -2.93
C MET A 477 -11.72 -0.44 -3.04
N ALA A 478 -10.47 0.00 -3.21
CA ALA A 478 -9.31 -0.88 -3.27
C ALA A 478 -9.10 -1.65 -1.96
N LEU A 479 -9.31 -1.00 -0.80
CA LEU A 479 -9.26 -1.65 0.51
C LEU A 479 -10.37 -2.70 0.63
N LYS A 480 -11.60 -2.38 0.20
CA LYS A 480 -12.70 -3.36 0.19
C LYS A 480 -12.39 -4.54 -0.73
N LEU A 481 -11.78 -4.30 -1.88
CA LEU A 481 -11.40 -5.32 -2.86
C LEU A 481 -10.30 -6.25 -2.33
N THR A 482 -9.24 -5.66 -1.78
CA THR A 482 -8.06 -6.39 -1.26
C THR A 482 -8.35 -7.06 0.07
N SER A 483 -8.75 -6.30 1.09
CA SER A 483 -8.97 -6.82 2.45
C SER A 483 -10.32 -7.49 2.63
N GLY A 484 -11.35 -7.04 1.90
CA GLY A 484 -12.71 -7.59 2.03
C GLY A 484 -12.94 -8.84 1.18
N TYR A 485 -12.46 -8.82 -0.07
CA TYR A 485 -12.68 -9.91 -1.04
C TYR A 485 -11.43 -10.75 -1.36
N GLY A 486 -10.24 -10.32 -0.94
CA GLY A 486 -8.99 -11.06 -1.18
C GLY A 486 -8.44 -10.95 -2.60
N VAL A 487 -8.79 -9.90 -3.34
CA VAL A 487 -8.35 -9.69 -4.72
C VAL A 487 -7.15 -8.74 -4.77
N ASN A 488 -6.09 -9.17 -5.45
CA ASN A 488 -4.88 -8.36 -5.64
C ASN A 488 -5.00 -7.47 -6.88
N ILE A 489 -4.57 -6.21 -6.74
CA ILE A 489 -4.42 -5.27 -7.86
C ILE A 489 -2.99 -5.35 -8.38
N GLU A 490 -2.82 -5.84 -9.59
CA GLU A 490 -1.51 -6.02 -10.22
C GLU A 490 -1.05 -4.71 -10.85
N ARG A 491 -0.08 -4.06 -10.21
CA ARG A 491 0.45 -2.76 -10.65
C ARG A 491 1.74 -2.89 -11.45
N GLY A 492 2.02 -1.89 -12.26
CA GLY A 492 3.19 -1.89 -13.15
C GLY A 492 3.02 -2.79 -14.37
N VAL A 493 1.78 -3.14 -14.74
CA VAL A 493 1.48 -4.01 -15.89
C VAL A 493 0.78 -3.18 -16.96
N GLU A 494 1.40 -3.04 -18.13
CA GLU A 494 0.81 -2.34 -19.28
C GLU A 494 0.42 -3.35 -20.36
N VAL A 495 -0.83 -3.28 -20.84
CA VAL A 495 -1.28 -4.04 -22.00
C VAL A 495 -0.82 -3.32 -23.25
N GLU A 496 0.02 -3.98 -24.06
CA GLU A 496 0.56 -3.44 -25.30
C GLU A 496 -0.30 -3.81 -26.52
N GLN A 497 -0.86 -5.02 -26.50
CA GLN A 497 -1.67 -5.55 -27.59
C GLN A 497 -2.78 -6.45 -27.07
N MET A 498 -3.92 -6.41 -27.76
CA MET A 498 -5.10 -7.23 -27.48
C MET A 498 -5.72 -7.71 -28.80
N ASP A 499 -5.98 -9.01 -28.89
CA ASP A 499 -6.62 -9.66 -30.03
C ASP A 499 -7.77 -10.56 -29.51
N GLN A 500 -8.84 -10.75 -30.28
CA GLN A 500 -9.95 -11.64 -29.92
C GLN A 500 -10.32 -12.58 -31.07
N ASP A 501 -10.77 -13.79 -30.73
CA ASP A 501 -11.29 -14.79 -31.66
C ASP A 501 -12.53 -15.50 -31.09
N ALA A 502 -12.97 -16.59 -31.74
CA ALA A 502 -14.15 -17.35 -31.31
C ALA A 502 -14.00 -17.97 -29.91
N THR A 503 -12.77 -18.28 -29.50
CA THR A 503 -12.44 -18.98 -28.25
C THR A 503 -12.20 -18.04 -27.08
N GLY A 504 -11.72 -16.81 -27.32
CA GLY A 504 -11.46 -15.86 -26.24
C GLY A 504 -10.71 -14.61 -26.66
N VAL A 505 -10.08 -13.96 -25.67
CA VAL A 505 -9.26 -12.76 -25.84
C VAL A 505 -7.83 -13.09 -25.46
N SER A 506 -6.88 -12.75 -26.33
CA SER A 506 -5.44 -12.91 -26.12
C SER A 506 -4.78 -11.55 -25.95
N LEU A 507 -3.86 -11.44 -24.99
CA LEU A 507 -3.20 -10.17 -24.64
C LEU A 507 -1.69 -10.35 -24.58
N ARG A 508 -0.96 -9.29 -24.95
CA ARG A 508 0.46 -9.11 -24.63
C ARG A 508 0.62 -7.93 -23.68
N TRP A 509 1.41 -8.13 -22.64
CA TRP A 509 1.71 -7.12 -21.63
C TRP A 509 3.19 -7.12 -21.26
N ASP A 510 3.66 -5.99 -20.75
CA ASP A 510 5.01 -5.84 -20.20
C ASP A 510 4.98 -5.23 -18.79
N MET A 511 6.05 -5.47 -18.03
CA MET A 511 6.28 -4.86 -16.72
C MET A 511 6.94 -3.50 -16.89
N VAL A 512 6.30 -2.44 -16.41
CA VAL A 512 6.84 -1.08 -16.47
C VAL A 512 8.05 -0.99 -15.53
N GLY A 513 9.27 -0.92 -16.06
CA GLY A 513 10.50 -0.79 -15.27
C GLY A 513 10.49 0.44 -14.35
N SER A 514 11.03 0.30 -13.12
CA SER A 514 11.13 1.38 -12.13
C SER A 514 12.02 2.52 -12.65
N GLY A 515 11.44 3.54 -13.26
CA GLY A 515 12.12 4.79 -13.55
C GLY A 515 12.20 5.67 -12.31
N GLU A 516 13.38 6.24 -12.04
CA GLU A 516 13.55 7.30 -11.04
C GLU A 516 12.53 8.42 -11.27
N ALA A 517 11.88 8.85 -10.18
CA ALA A 517 10.92 9.94 -10.21
C ALA A 517 11.66 11.25 -10.51
N GLN A 518 11.43 11.83 -11.67
CA GLN A 518 11.88 13.19 -11.98
C GLN A 518 10.82 14.20 -11.51
N GLU A 519 11.25 15.27 -10.83
CA GLU A 519 10.38 16.33 -10.36
C GLU A 519 9.93 17.23 -11.53
N TRP A 520 8.62 17.47 -11.63
CA TRP A 520 8.01 18.38 -12.61
C TRP A 520 7.75 19.73 -11.95
N LYS A 521 8.00 20.82 -12.66
CA LYS A 521 7.89 22.20 -12.13
C LYS A 521 6.62 22.86 -12.63
N VAL A 522 5.90 23.56 -11.75
CA VAL A 522 4.66 24.29 -12.09
C VAL A 522 4.86 25.77 -11.78
N PHE A 523 4.57 26.63 -12.76
CA PHE A 523 4.59 28.08 -12.67
C PHE A 523 3.18 28.61 -12.90
N MET A 524 2.70 29.50 -12.02
CA MET A 524 1.36 30.08 -12.10
C MET A 524 1.45 31.60 -12.03
N SER A 525 0.67 32.30 -12.86
CA SER A 525 0.56 33.76 -12.85
C SER A 525 -0.88 34.19 -13.14
N SER A 526 -1.15 35.50 -13.05
CA SER A 526 -2.44 36.08 -13.44
C SER A 526 -2.76 35.92 -14.93
N THR A 527 -1.79 35.51 -15.75
CA THR A 527 -1.93 35.36 -17.21
C THR A 527 -2.00 33.92 -17.70
N GLY A 528 -1.86 32.93 -16.80
CA GLY A 528 -1.94 31.51 -17.15
C GLY A 528 -1.06 30.62 -16.27
N PHE A 529 -0.77 29.41 -16.75
CA PHE A 529 0.14 28.46 -16.10
C PHE A 529 1.14 27.89 -17.11
N MET A 530 2.28 27.42 -16.60
CA MET A 530 3.28 26.66 -17.35
C MET A 530 3.78 25.49 -16.50
N ILE A 531 3.96 24.32 -17.10
CA ILE A 531 4.45 23.10 -16.47
C ILE A 531 5.64 22.57 -17.26
N LEU A 532 6.71 22.18 -16.58
CA LEU A 532 7.88 21.52 -17.15
C LEU A 532 7.95 20.07 -16.68
N PHE A 533 7.91 19.13 -17.61
CA PHE A 533 8.10 17.70 -17.39
C PHE A 533 9.46 17.28 -17.93
N PRO A 534 10.45 16.96 -17.09
CA PRO A 534 11.69 16.36 -17.57
C PRO A 534 11.47 14.92 -18.04
N PHE A 535 12.26 14.50 -19.02
CA PHE A 535 12.41 13.11 -19.45
C PHE A 535 13.80 12.57 -19.11
N LYS A 536 13.96 11.24 -19.15
CA LYS A 536 15.21 10.53 -18.81
C LYS A 536 16.36 10.82 -19.77
N ASP A 537 16.05 11.14 -21.03
CA ASP A 537 17.02 11.46 -22.07
C ASP A 537 17.53 12.92 -22.00
N GLY A 538 17.07 13.68 -21.01
CA GLY A 538 17.43 15.08 -20.83
C GLY A 538 16.51 16.07 -21.56
N SER A 539 15.55 15.58 -22.36
CA SER A 539 14.52 16.43 -22.98
C SER A 539 13.49 16.91 -21.95
N VAL A 540 12.79 18.00 -22.24
CA VAL A 540 11.76 18.58 -21.38
C VAL A 540 10.49 18.83 -22.17
N ARG A 541 9.33 18.39 -21.66
CA ARG A 541 8.02 18.78 -22.18
C ARG A 541 7.52 20.02 -21.44
N VAL A 542 7.27 21.07 -22.20
CA VAL A 542 6.66 22.32 -21.73
C VAL A 542 5.17 22.29 -22.06
N VAL A 543 4.30 22.59 -21.09
CA VAL A 543 2.85 22.72 -21.28
C VAL A 543 2.40 24.03 -20.67
N GLY A 544 1.68 24.89 -21.38
CA GLY A 544 1.07 26.05 -20.76
C GLY A 544 0.05 26.78 -21.62
N THR A 545 -0.51 27.85 -21.06
CA THR A 545 -1.62 28.58 -21.66
C THR A 545 -1.10 29.70 -22.56
N LEU A 546 -1.46 29.66 -23.85
CA LEU A 546 -1.33 30.81 -24.76
C LEU A 546 -2.50 31.78 -24.52
N ALA A 547 -2.19 33.05 -24.22
CA ALA A 547 -3.19 34.11 -24.20
C ALA A 547 -3.53 34.49 -25.64
N ILE A 548 -4.77 34.25 -26.07
CA ILE A 548 -5.27 34.69 -27.38
C ILE A 548 -6.02 36.00 -27.17
N ASP A 549 -5.68 37.04 -27.94
CA ASP A 549 -6.42 38.30 -27.96
C ASP A 549 -7.84 38.05 -28.50
N PRO A 550 -8.91 38.37 -27.75
CA PRO A 550 -10.29 38.14 -28.19
C PRO A 550 -10.70 38.93 -29.44
N ASN A 551 -9.89 39.89 -29.92
CA ASN A 551 -10.13 40.65 -31.15
C ASN A 551 -9.44 40.08 -32.40
N GLU A 552 -8.56 39.08 -32.28
CA GLU A 552 -7.97 38.39 -33.43
C GLU A 552 -8.85 37.21 -33.85
N ASN A 553 -9.67 37.42 -34.88
CA ASN A 553 -10.51 36.38 -35.48
C ASN A 553 -9.75 35.42 -36.43
N ASP A 554 -8.41 35.47 -36.50
CA ASP A 554 -7.63 34.75 -37.53
C ASP A 554 -6.44 33.93 -36.98
N ALA A 555 -6.62 33.18 -35.88
CA ALA A 555 -5.66 32.15 -35.46
C ALA A 555 -6.20 30.71 -35.66
N GLU A 556 -7.05 30.52 -36.68
CA GLU A 556 -7.39 29.18 -37.18
C GLU A 556 -6.24 28.67 -38.07
N GLY A 557 -5.35 27.85 -37.50
CA GLY A 557 -4.44 27.01 -38.29
C GLY A 557 -2.94 27.21 -38.07
N ILE A 558 -2.51 28.08 -37.17
CA ILE A 558 -1.08 28.22 -36.85
C ILE A 558 -0.76 27.29 -35.66
N ASP A 559 0.01 26.23 -35.93
CA ASP A 559 0.63 25.42 -34.88
C ASP A 559 1.63 26.30 -34.10
N PRO A 560 1.70 26.16 -32.77
CA PRO A 560 2.58 26.97 -31.96
C PRO A 560 4.04 26.74 -32.37
N THR A 561 4.84 27.77 -32.20
CA THR A 561 6.26 27.81 -32.54
C THR A 561 7.12 27.61 -31.30
N LEU A 562 8.41 27.32 -31.49
CA LEU A 562 9.36 27.24 -30.37
C LEU A 562 9.46 28.60 -29.65
N GLU A 563 9.38 29.69 -30.42
CA GLU A 563 9.37 31.06 -29.93
C GLU A 563 8.21 31.33 -28.98
N ASP A 564 7.00 30.82 -29.27
CA ASP A 564 5.84 30.95 -28.38
C ASP A 564 6.09 30.28 -27.02
N PHE A 565 6.72 29.11 -27.03
CA PHE A 565 7.10 28.40 -25.80
C PHE A 565 8.26 29.10 -25.07
N GLN A 566 9.19 29.70 -25.80
CA GLN A 566 10.29 30.48 -25.23
C GLN A 566 9.78 31.76 -24.55
N GLU A 567 8.82 32.45 -25.16
CA GLU A 567 8.20 33.64 -24.57
C GLU A 567 7.41 33.28 -23.30
N LEU A 568 6.64 32.19 -23.36
CA LEU A 568 5.96 31.64 -22.20
C LEU A 568 6.95 31.28 -21.07
N PHE A 569 8.07 30.65 -21.41
CA PHE A 569 9.12 30.30 -20.45
C PHE A 569 9.72 31.55 -19.79
N ASN A 570 10.09 32.55 -20.58
CA ASN A 570 10.64 33.82 -20.09
C ASN A 570 9.67 34.57 -19.17
N LYS A 571 8.37 34.48 -19.45
CA LYS A 571 7.34 35.16 -18.66
C LYS A 571 7.04 34.45 -17.34
N MET A 572 7.21 33.13 -17.28
CA MET A 572 6.69 32.29 -16.19
C MET A 572 7.79 31.71 -15.27
N ALA A 573 8.97 31.37 -15.80
CA ALA A 573 10.03 30.73 -15.02
C ALA A 573 10.90 31.77 -14.28
N PRO A 574 11.25 31.54 -13.00
CA PRO A 574 12.23 32.34 -12.28
C PRO A 574 13.64 31.97 -12.75
N GLY A 575 14.18 32.72 -13.72
CA GLY A 575 15.55 32.54 -14.21
C GLY A 575 15.68 32.79 -15.72
N THR A 576 16.89 32.56 -16.24
CA THR A 576 17.18 32.61 -17.68
C THR A 576 17.44 31.21 -18.21
N GLY A 577 16.83 30.83 -19.33
CA GLY A 577 17.00 29.53 -19.98
C GLY A 577 16.51 29.57 -21.43
N GLU A 578 17.14 28.78 -22.29
CA GLU A 578 16.86 28.71 -23.72
C GLU A 578 16.30 27.33 -24.08
N LEU A 579 15.14 27.30 -24.73
CA LEU A 579 14.52 26.13 -25.31
C LEU A 579 15.04 25.97 -26.74
N TYR A 580 15.52 24.78 -27.09
CA TYR A 580 16.07 24.46 -28.41
C TYR A 580 15.69 23.03 -28.82
N ASP A 581 15.85 22.71 -30.11
CA ASP A 581 15.64 21.37 -30.70
C ASP A 581 14.28 20.72 -30.37
N PRO A 582 13.15 21.33 -30.80
CA PRO A 582 11.83 20.81 -30.52
C PRO A 582 11.58 19.50 -31.28
N SER A 583 11.44 18.40 -30.56
CA SER A 583 11.06 17.11 -31.15
C SER A 583 9.59 17.06 -31.58
N TRP A 584 8.72 17.83 -30.93
CA TRP A 584 7.29 17.90 -31.22
C TRP A 584 6.65 19.13 -30.59
N ILE A 585 5.85 19.86 -31.36
CA ILE A 585 5.04 20.99 -30.89
C ILE A 585 3.60 20.80 -31.35
N ALA A 586 2.62 21.02 -30.46
CA ALA A 586 1.21 20.92 -30.81
C ALA A 586 0.32 21.78 -29.90
N LYS A 587 -0.78 22.28 -30.48
CA LYS A 587 -1.87 22.93 -29.76
C LYS A 587 -2.89 21.90 -29.28
N PHE A 588 -3.00 21.69 -27.97
CA PHE A 588 -4.00 20.78 -27.42
C PHE A 588 -5.27 21.55 -27.03
N ARG A 589 -6.40 21.28 -27.71
CA ARG A 589 -7.74 21.66 -27.22
C ARG A 589 -8.21 20.61 -26.22
N LEU A 590 -8.88 21.02 -25.14
CA LEU A 590 -9.66 20.08 -24.32
C LEU A 590 -10.71 19.43 -25.23
N HIS A 591 -10.51 18.17 -25.61
CA HIS A 591 -11.44 17.42 -26.44
C HIS A 591 -12.39 16.60 -25.57
N HIS A 592 -13.69 16.74 -25.84
CA HIS A 592 -14.70 15.78 -25.39
C HIS A 592 -14.74 14.63 -26.40
N ARG A 593 -14.57 13.40 -25.92
CA ARG A 593 -14.52 12.21 -26.78
C ARG A 593 -15.41 11.12 -26.18
N GLY A 594 -16.11 10.40 -27.03
CA GLY A 594 -16.89 9.23 -26.66
C GLY A 594 -16.86 8.20 -27.78
N VAL A 595 -16.85 6.91 -27.44
CA VAL A 595 -16.85 5.82 -28.41
C VAL A 595 -18.27 5.57 -28.95
N ASN A 596 -18.35 5.04 -30.18
CA ASN A 596 -19.63 4.75 -30.82
C ASN A 596 -20.32 3.49 -30.27
N ASN A 597 -19.54 2.54 -29.74
CA ASN A 597 -20.03 1.30 -29.16
C ASN A 597 -19.22 0.98 -27.90
N TYR A 598 -19.91 0.59 -26.82
CA TYR A 598 -19.28 0.24 -25.55
C TYR A 598 -18.87 -1.23 -25.47
N ARG A 599 -19.30 -2.03 -26.47
CA ARG A 599 -19.00 -3.46 -26.61
C ARG A 599 -18.55 -3.76 -28.03
N ASN A 600 -17.56 -4.65 -28.17
CA ASN A 600 -17.20 -5.32 -29.41
C ASN A 600 -16.86 -6.79 -29.09
N GLY A 601 -17.80 -7.70 -29.34
CA GLY A 601 -17.65 -9.11 -28.98
C GLY A 601 -17.43 -9.29 -27.48
N ARG A 602 -16.25 -9.78 -27.10
CA ARG A 602 -15.86 -10.02 -25.71
C ARG A 602 -15.15 -8.81 -25.07
N LEU A 603 -14.96 -7.72 -25.81
CA LEU A 603 -14.30 -6.51 -25.36
C LEU A 603 -15.30 -5.43 -24.95
N PHE A 604 -15.09 -4.83 -23.79
CA PHE A 604 -15.94 -3.79 -23.23
C PHE A 604 -15.11 -2.58 -22.83
N VAL A 605 -15.68 -1.38 -22.98
CA VAL A 605 -15.09 -0.13 -22.51
C VAL A 605 -16.06 0.59 -21.58
N ALA A 606 -15.53 1.16 -20.49
CA ALA A 606 -16.29 1.81 -19.44
C ALA A 606 -15.54 3.05 -18.91
N GLY A 607 -16.28 4.01 -18.34
CA GLY A 607 -15.67 5.24 -17.78
C GLY A 607 -14.92 6.05 -18.84
N ASP A 608 -13.76 6.62 -18.47
CA ASP A 608 -12.96 7.48 -19.36
C ASP A 608 -12.50 6.79 -20.66
N ALA A 609 -12.43 5.45 -20.69
CA ALA A 609 -12.16 4.70 -21.92
C ALA A 609 -13.33 4.77 -22.93
N ALA A 610 -14.55 4.97 -22.44
CA ALA A 610 -15.76 5.05 -23.24
C ALA A 610 -16.23 6.50 -23.46
N HIS A 611 -16.03 7.39 -22.49
CA HIS A 611 -16.47 8.79 -22.53
C HIS A 611 -15.62 9.68 -21.60
N ILE A 612 -15.06 10.76 -22.14
CA ILE A 612 -14.25 11.73 -21.38
C ILE A 612 -15.06 13.03 -21.22
N HIS A 613 -15.27 13.44 -19.97
CA HIS A 613 -16.01 14.64 -19.60
C HIS A 613 -15.09 15.77 -19.12
N SER A 614 -15.57 17.01 -19.22
CA SER A 614 -14.94 18.14 -18.52
C SER A 614 -14.95 17.90 -16.99
N PRO A 615 -13.83 18.14 -16.27
CA PRO A 615 -13.76 17.98 -14.82
C PRO A 615 -14.79 18.82 -14.06
N ALA A 616 -15.24 19.92 -14.67
CA ALA A 616 -16.05 20.93 -14.01
C ALA A 616 -17.41 20.39 -13.51
N GLY A 617 -17.95 19.34 -14.13
CA GLY A 617 -19.21 18.71 -13.70
C GLY A 617 -19.09 17.65 -12.61
N GLY A 618 -17.88 17.19 -12.26
CA GLY A 618 -17.67 16.13 -11.26
C GLY A 618 -18.32 14.77 -11.59
N GLN A 619 -18.80 14.56 -12.82
CA GLN A 619 -19.61 13.40 -13.21
C GLN A 619 -18.79 12.22 -13.74
N GLY A 620 -17.60 12.43 -14.30
CA GLY A 620 -16.84 11.35 -14.98
C GLY A 620 -16.60 10.12 -14.11
N MET A 621 -16.13 10.31 -12.88
CA MET A 621 -15.96 9.23 -11.90
C MET A 621 -17.29 8.52 -11.57
N ASN A 622 -18.34 9.29 -11.31
CA ASN A 622 -19.66 8.77 -10.94
C ASN A 622 -20.25 7.91 -12.07
N THR A 623 -20.33 8.48 -13.27
CA THR A 623 -20.84 7.79 -14.45
C THR A 623 -20.00 6.53 -14.77
N GLY A 624 -18.68 6.60 -14.61
CA GLY A 624 -17.79 5.45 -14.78
C GLY A 624 -18.03 4.33 -13.77
N ILE A 625 -18.37 4.65 -12.51
CA ILE A 625 -18.78 3.64 -11.51
C ILE A 625 -20.11 2.99 -11.90
N HIS A 626 -21.06 3.76 -12.42
CA HIS A 626 -22.35 3.23 -12.88
C HIS A 626 -22.19 2.28 -14.06
N ASP A 627 -21.28 2.59 -14.98
CA ASP A 627 -20.97 1.70 -16.11
C ASP A 627 -20.45 0.35 -15.62
N ALA A 628 -19.53 0.37 -14.65
CA ALA A 628 -18.97 -0.83 -14.07
C ALA A 628 -20.03 -1.70 -13.38
N ILE A 629 -20.89 -1.09 -12.56
CA ILE A 629 -21.93 -1.82 -11.83
C ILE A 629 -22.99 -2.36 -12.80
N ASN A 630 -23.38 -1.59 -13.82
CA ASN A 630 -24.34 -2.06 -14.82
C ASN A 630 -23.83 -3.25 -15.64
N LEU A 631 -22.54 -3.28 -15.98
CA LEU A 631 -21.92 -4.36 -16.74
C LEU A 631 -21.56 -5.57 -15.86
N GLY A 632 -21.10 -5.35 -14.63
CA GLY A 632 -20.56 -6.40 -13.76
C GLY A 632 -21.56 -7.52 -13.45
N TRP A 633 -22.80 -7.20 -13.07
CA TRP A 633 -23.82 -8.22 -12.80
C TRP A 633 -24.24 -8.98 -14.07
N LYS A 634 -24.18 -8.34 -15.25
CA LYS A 634 -24.49 -8.96 -16.54
C LYS A 634 -23.41 -9.98 -16.91
N LEU A 635 -22.14 -9.60 -16.75
CA LEU A 635 -20.99 -10.51 -16.91
C LEU A 635 -21.12 -11.70 -15.95
N ALA A 636 -21.40 -11.44 -14.68
CA ALA A 636 -21.60 -12.48 -13.69
C ALA A 636 -22.71 -13.46 -14.06
N ARG A 637 -23.84 -12.94 -14.55
CA ARG A 637 -24.95 -13.79 -15.01
C ARG A 637 -24.54 -14.70 -16.16
N VAL A 638 -23.80 -14.18 -17.14
CA VAL A 638 -23.30 -14.96 -18.28
C VAL A 638 -22.25 -15.98 -17.85
N LEU A 639 -21.40 -15.65 -16.88
CA LEU A 639 -20.28 -16.49 -16.43
C LEU A 639 -20.65 -17.51 -15.34
N SER A 640 -21.86 -17.44 -14.78
CA SER A 640 -22.31 -18.29 -13.66
C SER A 640 -22.42 -19.81 -13.95
N GLY A 641 -21.97 -20.30 -15.10
CA GLY A 641 -21.96 -21.73 -15.48
C GLY A 641 -23.33 -22.34 -15.77
N ARG A 642 -24.37 -21.50 -15.76
CA ARG A 642 -25.77 -21.82 -16.01
C ARG A 642 -26.01 -22.02 -17.51
N LYS A 643 -26.82 -23.02 -17.90
CA LYS A 643 -27.07 -23.33 -19.31
C LYS A 643 -28.13 -22.37 -19.85
N ARG A 644 -27.69 -21.23 -20.36
CA ARG A 644 -28.56 -20.26 -21.05
C ARG A 644 -28.34 -20.33 -22.56
N ALA A 645 -29.40 -20.07 -23.34
CA ALA A 645 -29.27 -19.91 -24.78
C ALA A 645 -28.33 -18.73 -25.10
N GLU A 646 -27.41 -18.92 -26.04
CA GLU A 646 -26.39 -17.94 -26.42
C GLU A 646 -27.02 -16.58 -26.79
N GLU A 647 -28.15 -16.60 -27.50
CA GLU A 647 -28.91 -15.40 -27.89
C GLU A 647 -29.36 -14.55 -26.70
N VAL A 648 -29.76 -15.18 -25.58
CA VAL A 648 -30.19 -14.45 -24.37
C VAL A 648 -28.98 -13.84 -23.66
N SER A 649 -27.85 -14.55 -23.62
CA SER A 649 -26.59 -14.03 -23.08
C SER A 649 -26.08 -12.83 -23.90
N GLU A 650 -26.13 -12.92 -25.23
CA GLU A 650 -25.74 -11.82 -26.12
C GLU A 650 -26.66 -10.62 -25.98
N LYS A 651 -27.98 -10.83 -25.96
CA LYS A 651 -28.98 -9.77 -25.72
C LYS A 651 -28.77 -9.08 -24.36
N LEU A 652 -28.44 -9.85 -23.32
CA LEU A 652 -28.14 -9.31 -21.99
C LEU A 652 -26.88 -8.45 -22.01
N LEU A 653 -25.79 -8.90 -22.63
CA LEU A 653 -24.55 -8.13 -22.72
C LEU A 653 -24.68 -6.90 -23.63
N ASP A 654 -25.41 -6.99 -24.74
CA ASP A 654 -25.68 -5.87 -25.65
C ASP A 654 -26.50 -4.76 -24.98
N SER A 655 -27.36 -5.12 -24.02
CA SER A 655 -28.10 -4.14 -23.23
C SER A 655 -27.18 -3.15 -22.50
N TYR A 656 -25.91 -3.50 -22.21
CA TYR A 656 -24.95 -2.56 -21.62
C TYR A 656 -24.73 -1.35 -22.53
N ASN A 657 -24.52 -1.58 -23.82
CA ASN A 657 -24.37 -0.49 -24.79
C ASN A 657 -25.66 0.33 -24.90
N GLU A 658 -26.81 -0.33 -25.03
CA GLU A 658 -28.11 0.33 -25.19
C GLU A 658 -28.52 1.14 -23.96
N GLU A 659 -28.09 0.73 -22.77
CA GLU A 659 -28.37 1.43 -21.51
C GLU A 659 -27.39 2.57 -21.25
N ARG A 660 -26.08 2.32 -21.35
CA ARG A 660 -25.04 3.24 -20.83
C ARG A 660 -24.51 4.24 -21.84
N ARG A 661 -24.42 3.87 -23.12
CA ARG A 661 -23.94 4.78 -24.16
C ARG A 661 -24.83 6.02 -24.31
N PRO A 662 -26.18 5.93 -24.35
CA PRO A 662 -27.02 7.13 -24.43
C PRO A 662 -26.92 8.02 -23.19
N VAL A 663 -26.62 7.44 -22.02
CA VAL A 663 -26.42 8.20 -20.76
C VAL A 663 -25.12 9.01 -20.85
N GLY A 664 -24.00 8.38 -21.20
CA GLY A 664 -22.73 9.07 -21.41
C GLY A 664 -22.85 10.20 -22.44
N GLN A 665 -23.52 9.94 -23.58
CA GLN A 665 -23.75 10.95 -24.62
C GLN A 665 -24.65 12.13 -24.18
N LYS A 666 -25.67 11.88 -23.35
CA LYS A 666 -26.55 12.94 -22.83
C LYS A 666 -25.86 13.79 -21.79
N LEU A 667 -25.09 13.18 -20.89
CA LEU A 667 -24.30 13.88 -19.89
C LEU A 667 -23.26 14.79 -20.56
N LEU A 668 -22.58 14.29 -21.61
CA LEU A 668 -21.69 15.11 -22.46
C LEU A 668 -22.39 16.38 -22.95
N LYS A 669 -23.52 16.24 -23.65
CA LYS A 669 -24.23 17.39 -24.25
C LYS A 669 -24.82 18.35 -23.21
N GLY A 670 -25.30 17.84 -22.07
CA GLY A 670 -25.96 18.64 -21.04
C GLY A 670 -24.99 19.51 -20.25
N THR A 671 -23.92 18.88 -19.76
CA THR A 671 -22.92 19.52 -18.89
C THR A 671 -22.07 20.52 -19.68
N ASP A 672 -21.73 20.23 -20.94
CA ASP A 672 -21.02 21.15 -21.83
C ASP A 672 -21.78 22.45 -22.07
N ARG A 673 -23.10 22.35 -22.32
CA ARG A 673 -23.95 23.54 -22.48
C ARG A 673 -23.97 24.37 -21.21
N MET A 674 -24.16 23.73 -20.05
CA MET A 674 -24.20 24.41 -18.76
C MET A 674 -22.88 25.16 -18.48
N PHE A 675 -21.73 24.54 -18.71
CA PHE A 675 -20.43 25.19 -18.54
C PHE A 675 -20.15 26.27 -19.56
N GLY A 676 -20.43 26.02 -20.84
CA GLY A 676 -20.30 27.03 -21.89
C GLY A 676 -21.12 28.28 -21.57
N TYR A 677 -22.33 28.12 -21.03
CA TYR A 677 -23.15 29.23 -20.56
C TYR A 677 -22.55 29.92 -19.32
N MET A 678 -22.04 29.20 -18.33
CA MET A 678 -21.45 29.83 -17.14
C MET A 678 -20.14 30.58 -17.45
N ALA A 679 -19.30 30.01 -18.30
CA ALA A 679 -17.96 30.52 -18.65
C ALA A 679 -17.96 31.49 -19.86
N SER A 680 -19.12 31.74 -20.48
CA SER A 680 -19.24 32.65 -21.61
C SER A 680 -18.81 34.08 -21.27
N THR A 681 -18.04 34.68 -22.17
CA THR A 681 -17.52 36.06 -22.08
C THR A 681 -18.38 37.07 -22.87
N ASN A 682 -19.47 36.63 -23.50
CA ASN A 682 -20.34 37.51 -24.28
C ASN A 682 -21.06 38.53 -23.38
N TYR A 683 -20.93 39.83 -23.70
CA TYR A 683 -21.44 40.93 -22.88
C TYR A 683 -22.95 40.87 -22.59
N LEU A 684 -23.78 40.63 -23.61
CA LEU A 684 -25.24 40.54 -23.45
C LEU A 684 -25.63 39.34 -22.60
N TRP A 685 -24.93 38.22 -22.78
CA TRP A 685 -25.14 37.03 -21.98
C TRP A 685 -24.68 37.21 -20.52
N LEU A 686 -23.57 37.92 -20.28
CA LEU A 686 -23.11 38.25 -18.94
C LEU A 686 -24.15 39.09 -18.18
N LEU A 687 -24.78 40.07 -18.85
CA LEU A 687 -25.87 40.86 -18.28
C LEU A 687 -27.06 39.96 -17.89
N PHE A 688 -27.49 39.10 -18.81
CA PHE A 688 -28.61 38.19 -18.58
C PHE A 688 -28.33 37.14 -17.50
N ARG A 689 -27.17 36.47 -17.54
CA ARG A 689 -26.69 35.52 -16.54
C ARG A 689 -26.63 36.15 -15.15
N ASN A 690 -26.05 37.36 -15.05
CA ASN A 690 -25.96 38.08 -13.78
C ASN A 690 -27.35 38.50 -13.27
N PHE A 691 -28.27 38.90 -14.15
CA PHE A 691 -29.66 39.17 -13.78
C PHE A 691 -30.33 37.91 -13.20
N LEU A 692 -30.22 36.77 -13.88
CA LEU A 692 -30.77 35.50 -13.39
C LEU A 692 -30.13 35.06 -12.07
N ALA A 693 -28.81 35.14 -11.96
CA ALA A 693 -28.07 34.75 -10.77
C ALA A 693 -28.40 35.63 -9.54
N THR A 694 -28.71 36.92 -9.76
CA THR A 694 -29.06 37.84 -8.67
C THR A 694 -30.53 37.73 -8.25
N TRP A 695 -31.46 37.58 -9.20
CA TRP A 695 -32.90 37.72 -8.91
C TRP A 695 -33.68 36.40 -8.90
N VAL A 696 -33.26 35.40 -9.70
CA VAL A 696 -33.98 34.13 -9.85
C VAL A 696 -33.35 33.03 -9.01
N LEU A 697 -32.03 32.96 -8.97
CA LEU A 697 -31.29 31.92 -8.25
C LEU A 697 -31.61 31.86 -6.75
N PRO A 698 -31.71 32.99 -6.00
CA PRO A 698 -32.03 32.93 -4.57
C PRO A 698 -33.42 32.32 -4.32
N TRP A 699 -34.38 32.61 -5.20
CA TRP A 699 -35.74 32.06 -5.13
C TRP A 699 -35.78 30.56 -5.44
N VAL A 700 -35.01 30.10 -6.45
CA VAL A 700 -34.86 28.67 -6.73
C VAL A 700 -34.21 27.94 -5.56
N MET A 701 -33.18 28.55 -4.96
CA MET A 701 -32.41 27.94 -3.87
C MET A 701 -33.11 27.99 -2.51
N SER A 702 -34.11 28.86 -2.33
CA SER A 702 -34.92 28.88 -1.10
C SER A 702 -36.06 27.85 -1.11
N SER A 703 -36.50 27.39 -2.28
CA SER A 703 -37.54 26.35 -2.41
C SER A 703 -36.94 24.94 -2.49
N ARG A 704 -37.33 24.07 -1.57
CA ARG A 704 -36.89 22.66 -1.54
C ARG A 704 -37.21 21.93 -2.85
N GLU A 705 -38.41 22.12 -3.38
CA GLU A 705 -38.87 21.45 -4.61
C GLU A 705 -38.14 21.94 -5.86
N LEU A 706 -37.87 23.25 -5.96
CA LEU A 706 -37.14 23.83 -7.09
C LEU A 706 -35.66 23.47 -7.03
N ARG A 707 -35.05 23.45 -5.83
CA ARG A 707 -33.71 22.89 -5.60
C ARG A 707 -33.64 21.43 -6.05
N ALA A 708 -34.57 20.60 -5.62
CA ALA A 708 -34.60 19.18 -5.98
C ALA A 708 -34.58 18.99 -7.51
N LYS A 709 -35.40 19.78 -8.23
CA LYS A 709 -35.43 19.79 -9.70
C LYS A 709 -34.10 20.26 -10.32
N ALA A 710 -33.45 21.28 -9.74
CA ALA A 710 -32.17 21.78 -10.22
C ALA A 710 -31.03 20.75 -10.03
N PHE A 711 -31.00 20.05 -8.90
CA PHE A 711 -29.98 19.04 -8.59
C PHE A 711 -30.28 17.64 -9.15
N TRP A 712 -31.49 17.40 -9.67
CA TRP A 712 -31.92 16.10 -10.18
C TRP A 712 -31.02 15.56 -11.30
N PHE A 713 -30.56 16.43 -12.21
CA PHE A 713 -29.65 16.03 -13.29
C PHE A 713 -28.24 15.69 -12.78
N ILE A 714 -27.71 16.51 -11.86
CA ILE A 714 -26.35 16.38 -11.32
C ILE A 714 -26.24 15.15 -10.41
N SER A 715 -27.29 14.83 -9.65
CA SER A 715 -27.34 13.66 -8.76
C SER A 715 -27.43 12.31 -9.48
N GLU A 716 -27.66 12.33 -10.81
CA GLU A 716 -27.82 11.16 -11.69
C GLU A 716 -28.99 10.21 -11.31
N LEU A 717 -29.83 10.58 -10.35
CA LEU A 717 -31.03 9.82 -9.95
C LEU A 717 -32.08 9.73 -11.07
N GLY A 718 -31.94 10.58 -12.09
CA GLY A 718 -32.84 10.67 -13.23
C GLY A 718 -32.59 9.73 -14.40
N ILE A 719 -31.54 8.89 -14.33
CA ILE A 719 -31.21 7.92 -15.38
C ILE A 719 -32.34 6.89 -15.51
N ARG A 720 -32.75 6.61 -16.76
CA ARG A 720 -33.83 5.67 -17.10
C ARG A 720 -33.46 4.84 -18.32
N TYR A 721 -33.72 3.55 -18.27
CA TYR A 721 -33.44 2.54 -19.29
C TYR A 721 -34.70 2.02 -19.99
N ARG A 722 -35.78 2.81 -20.07
CA ARG A 722 -37.07 2.40 -20.65
C ARG A 722 -37.03 1.88 -22.10
N LYS A 723 -35.91 2.04 -22.81
CA LYS A 723 -35.68 1.52 -24.17
C LYS A 723 -34.81 0.26 -24.21
N SER A 724 -34.36 -0.22 -23.05
CA SER A 724 -33.52 -1.40 -22.95
C SER A 724 -34.30 -2.65 -23.35
N PRO A 725 -33.66 -3.61 -24.06
CA PRO A 725 -34.33 -4.84 -24.47
C PRO A 725 -34.62 -5.80 -23.32
N ILE A 726 -34.08 -5.55 -22.12
CA ILE A 726 -34.20 -6.41 -20.93
C ILE A 726 -35.09 -5.80 -19.85
N VAL A 727 -35.92 -4.80 -20.19
CA VAL A 727 -36.90 -4.21 -19.25
C VAL A 727 -38.29 -4.13 -19.89
N SER A 728 -39.34 -4.27 -19.08
CA SER A 728 -40.72 -4.17 -19.56
C SER A 728 -41.68 -3.68 -18.48
N THR A 729 -42.88 -3.28 -18.89
CA THR A 729 -44.02 -2.98 -18.01
C THR A 729 -45.20 -3.83 -18.45
N ALA A 730 -45.85 -4.49 -17.50
CA ALA A 730 -46.97 -5.36 -17.75
C ALA A 730 -48.13 -4.61 -18.44
N ILE A 731 -48.78 -5.29 -19.37
CA ILE A 731 -49.99 -4.76 -20.04
C ILE A 731 -51.06 -4.48 -18.99
N GLY A 732 -51.70 -3.31 -19.09
CA GLY A 732 -52.75 -2.88 -18.16
C GLY A 732 -52.24 -2.13 -16.92
N PHE A 733 -50.93 -2.09 -16.66
CA PHE A 733 -50.38 -1.27 -15.59
C PHE A 733 -50.25 0.20 -16.00
N THR A 734 -50.89 1.10 -15.25
CA THR A 734 -50.94 2.55 -15.54
C THR A 734 -50.21 3.42 -14.51
N GLY A 735 -49.40 2.81 -13.64
CA GLY A 735 -48.62 3.53 -12.63
C GLY A 735 -47.57 4.48 -13.21
N SER A 736 -47.05 5.36 -12.36
CA SER A 736 -46.10 6.41 -12.78
C SER A 736 -44.69 5.86 -13.09
N MET A 737 -44.31 4.79 -12.39
CA MET A 737 -43.05 4.06 -12.56
C MET A 737 -43.18 3.01 -13.67
N ARG A 738 -42.08 2.76 -14.40
CA ARG A 738 -42.04 1.80 -15.51
C ARG A 738 -40.76 0.96 -15.47
N GLY A 739 -40.76 -0.13 -16.25
CA GLY A 739 -39.56 -0.91 -16.52
C GLY A 739 -38.45 0.00 -17.05
N GLY A 740 -37.25 -0.16 -16.51
CA GLY A 740 -36.07 0.65 -16.78
C GLY A 740 -35.94 1.90 -15.92
N ASP A 741 -36.94 2.27 -15.11
CA ASP A 741 -36.74 3.33 -14.13
C ASP A 741 -35.89 2.84 -12.96
N ARG A 742 -35.14 3.74 -12.32
CA ARG A 742 -34.51 3.47 -11.03
C ARG A 742 -35.60 3.09 -10.02
N ALA A 743 -35.42 2.03 -9.26
CA ALA A 743 -36.33 1.71 -8.16
C ALA A 743 -36.35 2.87 -7.16
N ALA A 744 -37.54 3.36 -6.81
CA ALA A 744 -37.68 4.41 -5.80
C ALA A 744 -37.31 3.86 -4.43
N ASP A 745 -36.49 4.60 -3.69
CA ASP A 745 -36.16 4.30 -2.30
C ASP A 745 -37.14 5.04 -1.37
N GLY A 746 -37.26 4.59 -0.14
CA GLY A 746 -38.11 5.26 0.86
C GLY A 746 -38.12 4.51 2.17
N LYS A 747 -38.46 5.21 3.25
CA LYS A 747 -38.50 4.64 4.59
C LYS A 747 -39.60 3.57 4.70
N CYS A 748 -39.29 2.50 5.38
CA CYS A 748 -40.20 1.42 5.73
C CYS A 748 -39.83 0.82 7.09
N GLU A 749 -40.81 0.29 7.81
CA GLU A 749 -40.55 -0.42 9.06
C GLU A 749 -40.34 -1.91 8.77
N THR A 750 -39.22 -2.43 9.27
CA THR A 750 -38.90 -3.86 9.17
C THR A 750 -39.65 -4.66 10.26
N PRO A 751 -39.85 -5.98 10.07
CA PRO A 751 -40.44 -6.83 11.11
C PRO A 751 -39.68 -6.83 12.44
N ALA A 752 -38.37 -6.53 12.41
CA ALA A 752 -37.52 -6.45 13.59
C ALA A 752 -37.71 -5.16 14.42
N GLY A 753 -38.56 -4.22 13.96
CA GLY A 753 -38.94 -3.03 14.71
C GLY A 753 -38.03 -1.81 14.52
N GLY A 754 -37.52 -1.59 13.30
CA GLY A 754 -36.70 -0.42 12.96
C GLY A 754 -37.00 0.17 11.59
N ASP A 755 -36.76 1.48 11.45
CA ASP A 755 -36.84 2.22 10.19
C ASP A 755 -35.63 1.89 9.30
N GLU A 756 -35.88 1.30 8.14
CA GLU A 756 -34.89 1.10 7.07
C GLU A 756 -35.37 1.71 5.76
N PHE A 757 -34.49 1.81 4.77
CA PHE A 757 -34.88 2.21 3.42
C PHE A 757 -35.16 0.98 2.54
N LEU A 758 -36.15 1.05 1.65
CA LEU A 758 -36.55 -0.06 0.77
C LEU A 758 -35.36 -0.72 0.04
N LEU A 759 -34.43 0.10 -0.47
CA LEU A 759 -33.26 -0.40 -1.20
C LEU A 759 -32.17 -0.98 -0.28
N ASP A 760 -32.27 -0.85 1.05
CA ASP A 760 -31.41 -1.57 1.99
C ASP A 760 -31.69 -3.07 1.99
N MET A 761 -32.91 -3.47 1.68
CA MET A 761 -33.31 -4.88 1.53
C MET A 761 -33.05 -5.40 0.12
N CYS A 762 -32.78 -4.51 -0.85
CA CYS A 762 -32.37 -4.85 -2.20
C CYS A 762 -30.83 -4.86 -2.36
N ARG A 763 -30.12 -5.18 -1.28
CA ARG A 763 -28.66 -5.31 -1.28
C ARG A 763 -28.28 -6.74 -1.63
N GLY A 764 -27.46 -6.93 -2.65
CA GLY A 764 -26.95 -8.26 -3.00
C GLY A 764 -26.54 -8.40 -4.46
N ASP A 765 -26.37 -9.64 -4.87
CA ASP A 765 -26.00 -10.11 -6.21
C ASP A 765 -27.21 -10.68 -7.01
N CYS A 766 -28.41 -10.64 -6.43
CA CYS A 766 -29.60 -11.26 -6.98
C CYS A 766 -30.67 -10.26 -7.46
N PHE A 767 -31.75 -10.77 -8.06
CA PHE A 767 -32.94 -9.97 -8.35
C PHE A 767 -33.84 -9.92 -7.11
N HIS A 768 -34.59 -8.84 -6.97
CA HIS A 768 -35.53 -8.66 -5.86
C HIS A 768 -36.95 -8.48 -6.40
N LEU A 769 -37.88 -9.37 -6.04
CA LEU A 769 -39.29 -9.27 -6.35
C LEU A 769 -40.03 -8.67 -5.15
N ILE A 770 -40.52 -7.45 -5.31
CA ILE A 770 -41.25 -6.72 -4.28
C ILE A 770 -42.74 -6.82 -4.57
N LEU A 771 -43.50 -7.44 -3.66
CA LEU A 771 -44.94 -7.59 -3.73
C LEU A 771 -45.61 -6.52 -2.87
N PHE A 772 -46.33 -5.61 -3.49
CA PHE A 772 -47.12 -4.59 -2.81
C PHE A 772 -48.53 -5.12 -2.57
N ALA A 773 -48.98 -5.09 -1.32
CA ALA A 773 -50.32 -5.57 -0.95
C ALA A 773 -51.45 -4.67 -1.48
N GLY A 774 -51.15 -3.45 -1.94
CA GLY A 774 -52.15 -2.46 -2.31
C GLY A 774 -52.61 -1.63 -1.10
N ARG A 775 -53.64 -0.80 -1.30
CA ARG A 775 -54.16 0.15 -0.31
C ARG A 775 -55.67 0.05 -0.17
N GLY A 776 -56.18 0.33 1.03
CA GLY A 776 -57.62 0.41 1.28
C GLY A 776 -58.33 -0.93 1.17
N ALA A 777 -59.59 -0.93 0.71
CA ALA A 777 -60.47 -2.11 0.74
C ALA A 777 -60.06 -3.25 -0.21
N GLN A 778 -59.17 -3.00 -1.17
CA GLN A 778 -58.68 -3.97 -2.15
C GLN A 778 -57.31 -4.58 -1.78
N MET A 779 -56.84 -4.34 -0.56
CA MET A 779 -55.55 -4.83 -0.09
C MET A 779 -55.52 -6.36 0.01
N ALA A 780 -54.46 -6.98 -0.51
CA ALA A 780 -54.21 -8.41 -0.38
C ALA A 780 -53.85 -8.77 1.08
N THR A 781 -54.37 -9.91 1.55
CA THR A 781 -54.02 -10.44 2.87
C THR A 781 -52.66 -11.14 2.83
N PRO A 782 -52.01 -11.38 3.99
CA PRO A 782 -50.80 -12.21 4.05
C PRO A 782 -50.97 -13.61 3.45
N ALA A 783 -52.17 -14.20 3.56
CA ALA A 783 -52.47 -15.50 2.97
C ALA A 783 -52.49 -15.44 1.43
N ASP A 784 -53.04 -14.37 0.86
CA ASP A 784 -53.06 -14.14 -0.59
C ASP A 784 -51.62 -14.03 -1.12
N LEU A 785 -50.79 -13.18 -0.51
CA LEU A 785 -49.38 -13.01 -0.89
C LEU A 785 -48.57 -14.31 -0.74
N LYS A 786 -48.79 -15.11 0.31
CA LYS A 786 -48.14 -16.42 0.45
C LYS A 786 -48.56 -17.40 -0.65
N SER A 787 -49.83 -17.41 -1.04
CA SER A 787 -50.33 -18.24 -2.15
C SER A 787 -49.68 -17.84 -3.47
N ILE A 788 -49.57 -16.54 -3.72
CA ILE A 788 -48.91 -15.96 -4.91
C ILE A 788 -47.42 -16.32 -4.96
N ILE A 789 -46.71 -16.19 -3.83
CA ILE A 789 -45.30 -16.57 -3.72
C ILE A 789 -45.13 -18.06 -4.05
N THR A 790 -46.01 -18.92 -3.54
CA THR A 790 -45.96 -20.36 -3.82
C THR A 790 -46.19 -20.65 -5.31
N ARG A 791 -47.15 -19.95 -5.93
CA ARG A 791 -47.45 -20.08 -7.37
C ARG A 791 -46.28 -19.61 -8.24
N PHE A 792 -45.53 -18.60 -7.81
CA PHE A 792 -44.37 -18.07 -8.52
C PHE A 792 -43.11 -18.92 -8.32
N THR A 793 -42.80 -19.29 -7.09
CA THR A 793 -41.54 -19.98 -6.75
C THR A 793 -41.51 -21.45 -7.19
N LYS A 794 -42.66 -22.14 -7.18
CA LYS A 794 -42.77 -23.54 -7.60
C LYS A 794 -42.28 -23.79 -9.04
N PRO A 795 -42.72 -23.05 -10.07
CA PRO A 795 -42.16 -23.18 -11.42
C PRO A 795 -40.73 -22.63 -11.51
N LEU A 796 -40.41 -21.56 -10.79
CA LEU A 796 -39.08 -20.93 -10.79
C LEU A 796 -37.96 -21.90 -10.40
N ALA A 797 -38.20 -22.80 -9.44
CA ALA A 797 -37.23 -23.79 -8.97
C ALA A 797 -36.71 -24.74 -10.07
N THR A 798 -37.47 -24.89 -11.16
CA THR A 798 -37.09 -25.72 -12.32
C THR A 798 -36.48 -24.91 -13.48
N ARG A 799 -36.39 -23.57 -13.34
CA ARG A 799 -35.95 -22.63 -14.38
C ARG A 799 -34.58 -22.05 -14.06
N ASP A 800 -33.81 -21.69 -15.08
CA ASP A 800 -32.43 -21.20 -14.92
C ASP A 800 -32.31 -19.66 -14.91
N VAL A 801 -33.16 -19.01 -14.11
CA VAL A 801 -33.30 -17.55 -14.06
C VAL A 801 -32.61 -16.89 -12.86
N GLY A 802 -31.96 -17.69 -12.00
CA GLY A 802 -31.22 -17.17 -10.84
C GLY A 802 -31.97 -17.20 -9.52
N GLU A 803 -31.27 -16.80 -8.46
CA GLU A 803 -31.91 -16.52 -7.18
C GLU A 803 -32.69 -15.20 -7.28
N ILE A 804 -33.92 -15.22 -6.77
CA ILE A 804 -34.78 -14.05 -6.65
C ILE A 804 -35.23 -13.97 -5.20
N GLU A 805 -34.87 -12.90 -4.52
CA GLU A 805 -35.36 -12.62 -3.17
C GLU A 805 -36.73 -11.96 -3.22
N ILE A 806 -37.65 -12.39 -2.36
CA ILE A 806 -39.03 -11.91 -2.39
C ILE A 806 -39.34 -11.09 -1.13
N HIS A 807 -39.76 -9.85 -1.34
CA HIS A 807 -40.13 -8.90 -0.31
C HIS A 807 -41.63 -8.63 -0.37
N ARG A 808 -42.29 -8.45 0.79
CA ARG A 808 -43.72 -8.13 0.88
C ARG A 808 -43.88 -6.79 1.57
N VAL A 809 -44.60 -5.87 0.95
CA VAL A 809 -44.79 -4.51 1.46
C VAL A 809 -46.28 -4.27 1.68
N TYR A 810 -46.64 -3.92 2.90
CA TYR A 810 -48.01 -3.65 3.36
C TYR A 810 -48.20 -2.17 3.65
N SER A 811 -49.37 -1.62 3.36
CA SER A 811 -49.71 -0.22 3.68
C SER A 811 -50.30 -0.02 5.08
N SER A 812 -50.53 -1.12 5.81
CA SER A 812 -50.97 -1.15 7.21
C SER A 812 -50.44 -2.40 7.91
N LYS A 813 -50.36 -2.39 9.24
CA LYS A 813 -49.88 -3.55 10.02
C LYS A 813 -50.66 -4.82 9.64
N ALA A 814 -49.91 -5.85 9.29
CA ALA A 814 -50.42 -7.16 8.90
C ALA A 814 -49.79 -8.24 9.79
N ASP A 815 -50.50 -9.36 9.98
CA ASP A 815 -50.01 -10.52 10.72
C ASP A 815 -49.05 -11.37 9.86
N ASP A 816 -47.91 -10.75 9.50
CA ASP A 816 -46.82 -11.36 8.74
C ASP A 816 -45.49 -10.94 9.36
N GLU A 817 -44.87 -11.85 10.12
CA GLU A 817 -43.57 -11.65 10.78
C GLU A 817 -42.40 -11.37 9.82
N SER A 818 -42.64 -11.44 8.51
CA SER A 818 -41.65 -11.18 7.46
C SER A 818 -42.09 -10.09 6.47
N GLY A 819 -43.17 -9.37 6.81
CA GLY A 819 -43.73 -8.27 6.03
C GLY A 819 -43.11 -6.92 6.38
N ILE A 820 -42.85 -6.11 5.36
CA ILE A 820 -42.37 -4.74 5.51
C ILE A 820 -43.58 -3.81 5.55
N LEU A 821 -43.56 -2.82 6.45
CA LEU A 821 -44.61 -1.83 6.55
C LEU A 821 -44.19 -0.52 5.86
N ASP A 822 -45.04 -0.02 4.98
CA ASP A 822 -45.02 1.33 4.41
C ASP A 822 -46.07 2.17 5.16
N PRO A 823 -45.72 2.74 6.33
CA PRO A 823 -46.71 3.26 7.29
C PRO A 823 -47.49 4.46 6.74
N GLU A 824 -46.86 5.27 5.90
CA GLU A 824 -47.49 6.44 5.26
C GLU A 824 -48.11 6.12 3.90
N GLY A 825 -47.89 4.91 3.36
CA GLY A 825 -48.36 4.51 2.03
C GLY A 825 -47.68 5.27 0.89
N GLU A 826 -46.53 5.90 1.14
CA GLU A 826 -45.83 6.72 0.15
C GLU A 826 -45.12 5.86 -0.89
N LEU A 827 -44.56 4.70 -0.51
CA LEU A 827 -43.99 3.77 -1.49
C LEU A 827 -45.10 3.22 -2.41
N HIS A 828 -46.23 2.78 -1.85
CA HIS A 828 -47.38 2.33 -2.62
C HIS A 828 -47.85 3.40 -3.63
N LYS A 829 -47.93 4.66 -3.19
CA LYS A 829 -48.31 5.80 -4.05
C LYS A 829 -47.29 6.09 -5.14
N VAL A 830 -46.00 6.06 -4.83
CA VAL A 830 -44.91 6.32 -5.79
C VAL A 830 -44.90 5.26 -6.88
N TYR A 831 -44.97 3.98 -6.49
CA TYR A 831 -45.02 2.89 -7.45
C TYR A 831 -46.37 2.80 -8.17
N GLY A 832 -47.46 3.32 -7.59
CA GLY A 832 -48.78 3.39 -8.21
C GLY A 832 -49.68 2.19 -7.90
N PHE A 833 -49.52 1.59 -6.72
CA PHE A 833 -50.28 0.41 -6.27
C PHE A 833 -51.39 0.79 -5.28
N ASN A 834 -52.58 1.07 -5.82
CA ASN A 834 -53.81 1.05 -5.03
C ASN A 834 -54.35 -0.39 -4.91
N GLU A 835 -54.17 -1.18 -5.96
CA GLU A 835 -54.42 -2.62 -6.00
C GLU A 835 -53.12 -3.41 -5.79
N PRO A 836 -53.19 -4.70 -5.42
CA PRO A 836 -52.02 -5.55 -5.28
C PRO A 836 -51.19 -5.62 -6.56
N GLY A 837 -49.87 -5.51 -6.42
CA GLY A 837 -48.95 -5.45 -7.56
C GLY A 837 -47.54 -5.90 -7.22
N TYR A 838 -46.68 -5.93 -8.24
CA TYR A 838 -45.30 -6.39 -8.09
C TYR A 838 -44.31 -5.50 -8.83
N VAL A 839 -43.08 -5.47 -8.32
CA VAL A 839 -41.92 -4.82 -8.92
C VAL A 839 -40.75 -5.81 -8.89
N LEU A 840 -40.21 -6.16 -10.04
CA LEU A 840 -38.96 -6.90 -10.16
C LEU A 840 -37.81 -5.91 -10.31
N VAL A 841 -36.89 -5.90 -9.36
CA VAL A 841 -35.73 -5.02 -9.28
C VAL A 841 -34.46 -5.83 -9.60
N ARG A 842 -33.63 -5.29 -10.50
CA ARG A 842 -32.33 -5.84 -10.88
C ARG A 842 -31.30 -5.68 -9.77
N PRO A 843 -30.18 -6.44 -9.82
CA PRO A 843 -29.05 -6.21 -8.93
C PRO A 843 -28.65 -4.73 -8.90
N ASP A 844 -28.53 -4.06 -10.04
CA ASP A 844 -28.16 -2.63 -10.12
C ASP A 844 -29.26 -1.62 -9.72
N THR A 845 -30.31 -2.05 -9.00
CA THR A 845 -31.44 -1.25 -8.48
C THR A 845 -32.29 -0.51 -9.53
N TYR A 846 -32.32 -1.03 -10.75
CA TYR A 846 -33.29 -0.63 -11.78
C TYR A 846 -34.45 -1.62 -11.85
N ILE A 847 -35.65 -1.13 -12.16
CA ILE A 847 -36.83 -1.95 -12.36
C ILE A 847 -36.65 -2.74 -13.65
N ALA A 848 -36.58 -4.06 -13.55
CA ALA A 848 -36.64 -4.96 -14.72
C ALA A 848 -38.07 -5.08 -15.23
N HIS A 849 -39.02 -5.34 -14.33
CA HIS A 849 -40.44 -5.52 -14.68
C HIS A 849 -41.35 -4.93 -13.60
N ILE A 850 -42.52 -4.42 -13.98
CA ILE A 850 -43.52 -3.89 -13.05
C ILE A 850 -44.93 -4.15 -13.57
N GLY A 851 -45.84 -4.55 -12.69
CA GLY A 851 -47.22 -4.87 -13.07
C GLY A 851 -48.17 -5.07 -11.90
N LEU A 852 -49.47 -5.19 -12.21
CA LEU A 852 -50.46 -5.66 -11.25
C LEU A 852 -50.29 -7.15 -10.99
N GLN A 853 -50.76 -7.61 -9.83
CA GLN A 853 -50.66 -9.02 -9.44
C GLN A 853 -51.33 -9.97 -10.45
N SER A 854 -52.40 -9.53 -11.13
CA SER A 854 -53.08 -10.29 -12.18
C SER A 854 -52.19 -10.61 -13.39
N ALA A 855 -51.14 -9.84 -13.63
CA ALA A 855 -50.20 -10.02 -14.73
C ALA A 855 -48.93 -10.80 -14.33
N MET A 856 -48.92 -11.44 -13.15
CA MET A 856 -47.70 -12.05 -12.61
C MET A 856 -47.34 -13.39 -13.26
N ASP A 857 -48.29 -14.09 -13.89
CA ASP A 857 -47.98 -15.30 -14.67
C ASP A 857 -47.08 -14.97 -15.87
N GLY A 858 -47.32 -13.85 -16.56
CA GLY A 858 -46.48 -13.38 -17.67
C GLY A 858 -45.07 -12.93 -17.26
N LEU A 859 -44.83 -12.66 -15.97
CA LEU A 859 -43.49 -12.33 -15.46
C LEU A 859 -42.53 -13.52 -15.61
N LEU A 860 -43.02 -14.74 -15.37
CA LEU A 860 -42.20 -15.95 -15.42
C LEU A 860 -41.73 -16.24 -16.85
N GLU A 861 -42.62 -16.10 -17.83
CA GLU A 861 -42.30 -16.24 -19.26
C GLU A 861 -41.30 -15.16 -19.69
N TRP A 862 -41.56 -13.91 -19.30
CA TRP A 862 -40.67 -12.80 -19.61
C TRP A 862 -39.26 -12.97 -19.01
N LEU A 863 -39.14 -13.52 -17.80
CA LEU A 863 -37.85 -13.81 -17.18
C LEU A 863 -37.00 -14.79 -18.01
N GLU A 864 -37.60 -15.85 -18.55
CA GLU A 864 -36.89 -16.84 -19.38
C GLU A 864 -36.42 -16.28 -20.73
N GLU A 865 -37.17 -15.34 -21.31
CA GLU A 865 -36.84 -14.71 -22.60
C GLU A 865 -35.74 -13.64 -22.51
N ASN A 866 -35.42 -13.17 -21.30
CA ASN A 866 -34.59 -11.98 -21.10
C ASN A 866 -33.42 -12.21 -20.12
N TYR A 867 -33.55 -13.17 -19.21
CA TYR A 867 -32.58 -13.53 -18.18
C TYR A 867 -32.52 -15.04 -18.02
#